data_AF-A0A409WRZ3-F1
#
_entry.id   AF-A0A409WRZ3-F1
#
_cell.length_a   1.000
_cell.length_b   1.000
_cell.length_c   1.000
_cell.angle_alpha   90.00
_cell.angle_beta   90.00
_cell.angle_gamma   90.00
#
_symmetry.space_group_name_H-M   'P 1'
#
loop_
_entity.id
_entity.type
_entity.pdbx_description
1 polymer ?
#
loop_
_entity_poly.entity_id
_entity_poly.type
_entity_poly.pdbx_seq_one_letter_code
_entity_poly.pdbx_strand_id
1 'polypeptide(L)'
;MLHSIYDLTTFCRKTTGDVPAKLVGASTTVVGSKMYLFGGRLVTERRMVSDLYVFDLETFVWEQIPMYPDDDVPRARYFHSADTWNNHLVVFGGMSNQPDSMNPDELCVLNDVRLYNFSTRRWLPSSPPPPEPDPMLPRARYAHLSSVTADRLFVIGGQDFFNTWLDDVCVFDLVTKTWVQRRDYPRHCGTYRSVAVSSNTTVRFPQEEMQASLSSSTLGPAGRRFKLSKSNTTPPEDVTPPEGMTHLAYSVEPTEDHPSDIYLYSNYNFTDVKRELEVFSPLPDTDFTIQDRSSSMTGTTCPPGLRFPTGAILGTHLIIAGTYLAHSYQSFSIWVLDLTAMTWSRIDPGKAIETGSWFRGCLWADANKFLIFGNRHGNLVDDYNRRLLSWDHVAVVDLEAFGIYQPPPLKLDVRMQELGLAALEERVLTDFEVVCDDGVRISCSRRILEDRWPWFKEQRKQFLRKATTTLESLPTSAMHLPLPEVAGDGVLDEPRVDPRLTPRAFHLSEPYSVTLALLQYFYSLALITPLQHTPAVLSQLLILATNYRITHLESLVKHAMHRSLSNSTSVGVYEVATLCSCRSLQIRALKTVMSYTQKRPSRRTEKENGGSSRPSDSGGDGGNGSSSKYVSRPRGTSDAKWPTMADRGGSSSAFSK
;
A
#
# COMPACT_ATOMS: atom_id res chain seq x y z
N MET A 1 -4.60 -10.65 -31.60
CA MET A 1 -3.57 -10.12 -30.68
C MET A 1 -3.99 -10.44 -29.26
N LEU A 2 -3.37 -11.44 -28.61
CA LEU A 2 -3.57 -11.65 -27.18
C LEU A 2 -2.87 -10.50 -26.46
N HIS A 3 -3.64 -9.52 -25.96
CA HIS A 3 -3.12 -8.55 -25.01
C HIS A 3 -2.57 -9.33 -23.81
N SER A 4 -1.33 -9.06 -23.43
CA SER A 4 -0.74 -9.72 -22.27
C SER A 4 -1.48 -9.23 -21.03
N ILE A 5 -1.78 -10.09 -20.06
CA ILE A 5 -2.49 -9.67 -18.83
C ILE A 5 -1.74 -8.55 -18.09
N TYR A 6 -0.42 -8.47 -18.29
CA TYR A 6 0.42 -7.39 -17.76
C TYR A 6 0.11 -6.01 -18.35
N ASP A 7 -0.47 -5.95 -19.56
CA ASP A 7 -0.95 -4.70 -20.15
C ASP A 7 -2.22 -4.18 -19.44
N LEU A 8 -2.90 -5.04 -18.64
CA LEU A 8 -4.03 -4.63 -17.81
C LEU A 8 -3.61 -4.02 -16.48
N THR A 9 -2.44 -4.42 -15.93
CA THR A 9 -1.90 -3.91 -14.66
C THR A 9 -1.05 -2.66 -14.83
N THR A 10 -0.49 -2.45 -16.04
CA THR A 10 0.44 -1.34 -16.28
C THR A 10 0.06 -0.59 -17.53
N PHE A 11 0.03 0.74 -17.44
CA PHE A 11 -0.11 1.61 -18.60
C PHE A 11 0.94 2.72 -18.59
N CYS A 12 1.23 3.31 -19.74
CA CYS A 12 2.22 4.37 -19.89
C CYS A 12 1.58 5.59 -20.57
N ARG A 13 1.89 6.79 -20.08
CA ARG A 13 1.41 8.06 -20.61
C ARG A 13 2.57 9.05 -20.74
N LYS A 14 2.44 9.96 -21.70
CA LYS A 14 3.31 11.13 -21.82
C LYS A 14 2.87 12.17 -20.80
N THR A 15 3.84 12.79 -20.13
CA THR A 15 3.60 13.91 -19.20
C THR A 15 3.44 15.22 -19.98
N THR A 16 2.74 16.19 -19.40
CA THR A 16 2.44 17.48 -20.04
C THR A 16 2.60 18.63 -19.04
N GLY A 17 2.44 19.89 -19.48
CA GLY A 17 2.66 21.08 -18.65
C GLY A 17 4.12 21.52 -18.64
N ASP A 18 4.59 21.99 -17.49
CA ASP A 18 5.96 22.49 -17.26
C ASP A 18 6.93 21.33 -17.01
N VAL A 19 7.10 20.46 -18.02
CA VAL A 19 7.92 19.25 -17.89
C VAL A 19 9.36 19.64 -17.53
N PRO A 20 9.90 19.16 -16.38
CA PRO A 20 11.25 19.52 -15.97
C PRO A 20 12.30 19.07 -16.98
N ALA A 21 13.37 19.87 -17.10
CA ALA A 21 14.53 19.49 -17.88
C ALA A 21 15.21 18.22 -17.32
N LYS A 22 16.15 17.67 -18.08
CA LYS A 22 16.92 16.49 -17.63
C LYS A 22 17.82 16.87 -16.46
N LEU A 23 17.56 16.27 -15.30
CA LEU A 23 18.19 16.62 -14.02
C LEU A 23 18.92 15.42 -13.41
N VAL A 24 20.06 15.68 -12.76
CA VAL A 24 20.81 14.67 -12.01
C VAL A 24 20.77 14.99 -10.52
N GLY A 25 20.49 13.98 -9.70
CA GLY A 25 20.53 14.14 -8.24
C GLY A 25 19.43 15.07 -7.69
N ALA A 26 18.35 15.25 -8.43
CA ALA A 26 17.11 15.85 -7.92
C ALA A 26 16.43 14.87 -6.95
N SER A 27 15.73 15.42 -5.95
CA SER A 27 14.91 14.62 -5.05
C SER A 27 13.47 14.55 -5.56
N THR A 28 12.75 13.50 -5.17
CA THR A 28 11.32 13.36 -5.43
C THR A 28 10.61 12.87 -4.18
N THR A 29 9.51 13.52 -3.83
CA THR A 29 8.75 13.19 -2.63
C THR A 29 7.25 13.24 -2.91
N VAL A 30 6.50 12.24 -2.47
CA VAL A 30 5.06 12.11 -2.75
C VAL A 30 4.24 12.53 -1.53
N VAL A 31 3.22 13.36 -1.74
CA VAL A 31 2.27 13.83 -0.73
C VAL A 31 0.86 13.74 -1.32
N GLY A 32 0.05 12.84 -0.79
CA GLY A 32 -1.30 12.58 -1.32
C GLY A 32 -1.27 12.22 -2.80
N SER A 33 -2.02 12.96 -3.62
CA SER A 33 -2.07 12.82 -5.08
C SER A 33 -1.04 13.66 -5.85
N LYS A 34 -0.03 14.23 -5.17
CA LYS A 34 0.99 15.09 -5.81
C LYS A 34 2.41 14.60 -5.51
N MET A 35 3.30 14.74 -6.48
CA MET A 35 4.73 14.47 -6.33
C MET A 35 5.52 15.77 -6.51
N TYR A 36 6.38 16.09 -5.56
CA TYR A 36 7.26 17.25 -5.61
C TYR A 36 8.64 16.82 -6.09
N LEU A 37 9.23 17.61 -6.97
CA LEU A 37 10.59 17.47 -7.46
C LEU A 37 11.37 18.72 -7.11
N PHE A 38 12.48 18.57 -6.40
CA PHE A 38 13.28 19.70 -5.95
C PHE A 38 14.74 19.60 -6.39
N GLY A 39 15.25 20.71 -6.90
CA GLY A 39 16.67 20.93 -7.20
C GLY A 39 17.25 19.97 -8.25
N GLY A 40 18.53 19.65 -8.09
CA GLY A 40 19.31 18.83 -9.00
C GLY A 40 20.28 19.66 -9.86
N ARG A 41 20.94 18.97 -10.79
CA ARG A 41 21.88 19.57 -11.73
C ARG A 41 21.45 19.29 -13.18
N LEU A 42 21.33 20.35 -13.97
CA LEU A 42 20.98 20.26 -15.39
C LEU A 42 22.07 19.50 -16.15
N VAL A 43 21.67 18.53 -16.97
CA VAL A 43 22.64 17.69 -17.71
C VAL A 43 23.37 18.50 -18.78
N THR A 44 22.67 19.39 -19.49
CA THR A 44 23.18 20.19 -20.61
C THR A 44 24.11 21.31 -20.16
N GLU A 45 23.63 22.14 -19.22
CA GLU A 45 24.34 23.33 -18.73
C GLU A 45 25.33 23.03 -17.60
N ARG A 46 25.22 21.85 -16.97
CA ARG A 46 25.92 21.49 -15.72
C ARG A 46 25.64 22.43 -14.54
N ARG A 47 24.68 23.34 -14.66
CA ARG A 47 24.22 24.26 -13.63
C ARG A 47 23.32 23.57 -12.61
N MET A 48 23.51 23.87 -11.33
CA MET A 48 22.60 23.44 -10.26
C MET A 48 21.38 24.35 -10.20
N VAL A 49 20.24 23.78 -9.86
CA VAL A 49 18.97 24.52 -9.74
C VAL A 49 18.38 24.36 -8.34
N SER A 50 17.55 25.33 -7.95
CA SER A 50 16.70 25.32 -6.75
C SER A 50 15.22 25.31 -7.11
N ASP A 51 14.90 24.93 -8.35
CA ASP A 51 13.54 24.90 -8.84
C ASP A 51 12.72 23.82 -8.12
N LEU A 52 11.45 24.13 -7.86
CA LEU A 52 10.48 23.22 -7.29
C LEU A 52 9.37 22.98 -8.30
N TYR A 53 9.15 21.72 -8.66
CA TYR A 53 8.06 21.31 -9.54
C TYR A 53 7.09 20.44 -8.76
N VAL A 54 5.81 20.50 -9.14
CA VAL A 54 4.78 19.58 -8.68
C VAL A 54 4.20 18.83 -9.87
N PHE A 55 4.09 17.52 -9.72
CA PHE A 55 3.45 16.64 -10.66
C PHE A 55 2.17 16.10 -10.06
N ASP A 56 1.07 16.26 -10.77
CA ASP A 56 -0.22 15.73 -10.37
C ASP A 56 -0.37 14.28 -10.84
N LEU A 57 -0.52 13.35 -9.89
CA LEU A 57 -0.52 11.90 -10.14
C LEU A 57 -1.81 11.41 -10.81
N GLU A 58 -2.87 12.22 -10.81
CA GLU A 58 -4.16 11.92 -11.44
C GLU A 58 -4.20 12.42 -12.89
N THR A 59 -3.79 13.66 -13.10
CA THR A 59 -3.88 14.34 -14.40
C THR A 59 -2.63 14.16 -15.28
N PHE A 60 -1.49 13.78 -14.68
CA PHE A 60 -0.18 13.65 -15.33
C PHE A 60 0.36 14.97 -15.90
N VAL A 61 0.08 16.08 -15.21
CA VAL A 61 0.52 17.43 -15.56
C VAL A 61 1.58 17.91 -14.56
N TRP A 62 2.66 18.47 -15.08
CA TRP A 62 3.68 19.19 -14.32
C TRP A 62 3.34 20.67 -14.24
N GLU A 63 3.57 21.25 -13.07
CA GLU A 63 3.47 22.68 -12.78
C GLU A 63 4.76 23.12 -12.09
N GLN A 64 5.41 24.17 -12.59
CA GLN A 64 6.53 24.78 -11.89
C GLN A 64 5.99 25.68 -10.77
N ILE A 65 6.43 25.45 -9.54
CA ILE A 65 6.03 26.29 -8.42
C ILE A 65 6.81 27.60 -8.48
N PRO A 66 6.14 28.77 -8.57
CA PRO A 66 6.82 30.06 -8.62
C PRO A 66 7.51 30.35 -7.28
N MET A 67 8.71 30.93 -7.37
CA MET A 67 9.43 31.47 -6.22
C MET A 67 8.98 32.90 -5.96
N TYR A 68 8.66 33.24 -4.71
CA TYR A 68 8.35 34.62 -4.33
C TYR A 68 9.59 35.34 -3.79
N PRO A 69 9.76 36.66 -4.01
CA PRO A 69 10.93 37.40 -3.53
C PRO A 69 11.15 37.35 -2.02
N ASP A 70 10.07 37.19 -1.24
CA ASP A 70 10.12 37.10 0.23
C ASP A 70 10.42 35.68 0.73
N ASP A 71 10.46 34.67 -0.16
CA ASP A 71 10.72 33.29 0.25
C ASP A 71 12.22 33.09 0.50
N ASP A 72 12.55 32.49 1.64
CA ASP A 72 13.91 32.04 1.93
C ASP A 72 14.20 30.75 1.14
N VAL A 73 14.42 30.86 -0.16
CA VAL A 73 14.62 29.67 -1.02
C VAL A 73 15.98 29.03 -0.71
N PRO A 74 16.05 27.70 -0.51
CA PRO A 74 17.31 27.01 -0.36
C PRO A 74 18.23 27.21 -1.57
N ARG A 75 19.53 27.22 -1.31
CA ARG A 75 20.54 27.21 -2.38
C ARG A 75 20.33 26.04 -3.33
N ALA A 76 20.64 26.30 -4.60
CA ALA A 76 20.66 25.30 -5.66
C ALA A 76 21.57 24.13 -5.28
N ARG A 77 21.04 22.90 -5.34
CA ARG A 77 21.72 21.74 -4.78
C ARG A 77 21.33 20.43 -5.47
N TYR A 78 22.21 19.44 -5.42
CA TYR A 78 21.97 18.09 -5.91
C TYR A 78 22.55 17.03 -4.97
N PHE A 79 22.06 15.79 -5.08
CA PHE A 79 22.36 14.69 -4.13
C PHE A 79 22.07 15.03 -2.66
N HIS A 80 21.10 15.92 -2.45
CA HIS A 80 20.44 16.14 -1.16
C HIS A 80 19.38 15.05 -0.95
N SER A 81 18.89 14.91 0.29
CA SER A 81 17.70 14.11 0.56
C SER A 81 16.47 14.99 0.74
N ALA A 82 15.29 14.41 0.51
CA ALA A 82 14.03 15.09 0.75
C ALA A 82 12.95 14.13 1.26
N ASP A 83 12.34 14.47 2.38
CA ASP A 83 11.35 13.67 3.09
C ASP A 83 10.10 14.50 3.41
N THR A 84 9.01 13.83 3.76
CA THR A 84 7.76 14.48 4.18
C THR A 84 7.53 14.35 5.67
N TRP A 85 7.10 15.45 6.28
CA TRP A 85 6.72 15.48 7.69
C TRP A 85 5.66 16.55 7.93
N ASN A 86 4.51 16.20 8.54
CA ASN A 86 3.46 17.14 8.98
C ASN A 86 3.17 18.28 7.99
N ASN A 87 2.85 17.95 6.74
CA ASN A 87 2.59 18.93 5.67
C ASN A 87 3.79 19.85 5.29
N HIS A 88 5.00 19.38 5.57
CA HIS A 88 6.25 20.02 5.15
C HIS A 88 7.12 19.06 4.33
N LEU A 89 7.85 19.62 3.36
CA LEU A 89 9.00 18.98 2.72
C LEU A 89 10.23 19.33 3.53
N VAL A 90 10.97 18.32 3.97
CA VAL A 90 12.22 18.44 4.71
C VAL A 90 13.36 18.13 3.76
N VAL A 91 14.25 19.09 3.52
CA VAL A 91 15.43 18.93 2.67
C VAL A 91 16.68 19.00 3.53
N PHE A 92 17.60 18.05 3.37
CA PHE A 92 18.86 18.03 4.11
C PHE A 92 20.09 17.87 3.20
N GLY A 93 21.10 18.68 3.48
CA GLY A 93 22.44 18.56 2.91
C GLY A 93 22.51 18.68 1.39
N GLY A 94 23.41 17.90 0.78
CA GLY A 94 23.70 17.91 -0.65
C GLY A 94 24.93 18.72 -1.02
N MET A 95 25.21 18.82 -2.32
CA MET A 95 26.29 19.66 -2.86
C MET A 95 25.71 20.91 -3.52
N SER A 96 26.37 22.04 -3.34
CA SER A 96 26.04 23.35 -3.92
C SER A 96 27.32 24.02 -4.42
N ASN A 97 27.20 25.12 -5.16
CA ASN A 97 28.34 25.98 -5.44
C ASN A 97 28.70 26.79 -4.17
N GLN A 98 30.00 27.01 -3.95
CA GLN A 98 30.54 27.78 -2.84
C GLN A 98 30.07 29.25 -2.98
N PRO A 99 29.49 29.84 -1.93
CA PRO A 99 29.13 31.26 -1.96
C PRO A 99 30.42 32.10 -2.04
N ASP A 100 30.36 33.19 -2.80
CA ASP A 100 31.43 34.21 -2.84
C ASP A 100 32.80 33.72 -3.35
N SER A 101 32.85 32.53 -3.96
CA SER A 101 34.06 32.08 -4.66
C SER A 101 34.27 32.86 -5.95
N MET A 102 35.54 33.18 -6.24
CA MET A 102 35.97 33.71 -7.54
C MET A 102 35.76 32.69 -8.68
N ASN A 103 35.63 31.41 -8.34
CA ASN A 103 35.33 30.35 -9.30
C ASN A 103 33.85 29.93 -9.14
N PRO A 104 32.97 30.23 -10.11
CA PRO A 104 31.55 29.89 -10.02
C PRO A 104 31.28 28.39 -9.99
N ASP A 105 32.26 27.55 -10.37
CA ASP A 105 32.17 26.10 -10.34
C ASP A 105 32.80 25.47 -9.07
N GLU A 106 33.30 26.28 -8.13
CA GLU A 106 33.79 25.75 -6.86
C GLU A 106 32.64 25.15 -6.06
N LEU A 107 32.82 23.90 -5.63
CA LEU A 107 31.79 23.12 -4.97
C LEU A 107 31.94 23.19 -3.45
N CYS A 108 30.81 23.11 -2.77
CA CYS A 108 30.71 22.97 -1.33
C CYS A 108 29.70 21.88 -0.98
N VAL A 109 29.82 21.33 0.23
CA VAL A 109 28.86 20.38 0.77
C VAL A 109 28.09 21.05 1.89
N LEU A 110 26.80 20.73 1.99
CA LEU A 110 25.88 21.34 2.94
C LEU A 110 25.50 20.38 4.08
N ASN A 111 25.13 20.94 5.22
CA ASN A 111 24.53 20.26 6.38
C ASN A 111 23.29 21.02 6.91
N ASP A 112 22.71 21.91 6.10
CA ASP A 112 21.52 22.66 6.49
C ASP A 112 20.25 21.81 6.34
N VAL A 113 19.28 22.07 7.22
CA VAL A 113 17.91 21.55 7.13
C VAL A 113 17.00 22.67 6.63
N ARG A 114 16.23 22.40 5.59
CA ARG A 114 15.29 23.37 4.98
C ARG A 114 13.89 22.78 4.98
N LEU A 115 12.91 23.62 5.29
CA LEU A 115 11.51 23.22 5.37
C LEU A 115 10.68 24.02 4.37
N TYR A 116 9.85 23.34 3.59
CA TYR A 116 8.85 23.98 2.72
C TYR A 116 7.46 23.54 3.15
N ASN A 117 6.55 24.50 3.34
CA ASN A 117 5.20 24.20 3.78
C ASN A 117 4.26 24.06 2.58
N PHE A 118 3.61 22.89 2.44
CA PHE A 118 2.73 22.63 1.29
C PHE A 118 1.42 23.43 1.32
N SER A 119 0.94 23.84 2.51
CA SER A 119 -0.31 24.61 2.66
C SER A 119 -0.11 26.07 2.25
N THR A 120 0.98 26.69 2.70
CA THR A 120 1.30 28.09 2.35
C THR A 120 2.05 28.20 1.02
N ARG A 121 2.56 27.07 0.50
CA ARG A 121 3.41 26.97 -0.69
C ARG A 121 4.69 27.84 -0.61
N ARG A 122 5.26 27.98 0.59
CA ARG A 122 6.45 28.82 0.84
C ARG A 122 7.52 28.08 1.63
N TRP A 123 8.76 28.48 1.41
CA TRP A 123 9.90 28.05 2.22
C TRP A 123 9.89 28.74 3.57
N LEU A 124 10.19 27.98 4.63
CA LEU A 124 10.35 28.52 5.97
C LEU A 124 11.73 29.16 6.14
N PRO A 125 11.85 30.22 6.96
CA PRO A 125 13.13 30.82 7.30
C PRO A 125 14.12 29.79 7.85
N SER A 126 15.40 29.94 7.49
CA SER A 126 16.50 29.17 8.06
C SER A 126 16.54 29.31 9.58
N SER A 127 16.81 28.19 10.26
CA SER A 127 17.13 28.24 11.68
C SER A 127 18.44 29.01 11.85
N PRO A 128 18.52 29.93 12.82
CA PRO A 128 19.78 30.58 13.11
C PRO A 128 20.81 29.52 13.55
N PRO A 129 22.09 29.68 13.20
CA PRO A 129 23.12 28.77 13.66
C PRO A 129 23.14 28.76 15.20
N PRO A 130 23.30 27.59 15.84
CA PRO A 130 23.37 27.53 17.29
C PRO A 130 24.54 28.38 17.80
N PRO A 131 24.39 29.04 18.97
CA PRO A 131 25.39 29.95 19.52
C PRO A 131 26.70 29.23 19.93
N GLU A 132 26.65 27.92 20.15
CA GLU A 132 27.80 27.06 20.46
C GLU A 132 27.92 25.93 19.43
N PRO A 133 29.13 25.40 19.17
CA PRO A 133 29.32 24.24 18.29
C PRO A 133 28.64 23.01 18.89
N ASP A 134 27.45 22.70 18.37
CA ASP A 134 26.67 21.53 18.77
C ASP A 134 27.43 20.24 18.39
N PRO A 135 27.85 19.41 19.35
CA PRO A 135 28.56 18.16 19.07
C PRO A 135 27.69 17.16 18.29
N MET A 136 26.37 17.34 18.29
CA MET A 136 25.41 16.51 17.56
C MET A 136 25.21 16.98 16.12
N LEU A 137 25.76 18.14 15.73
CA LEU A 137 25.65 18.65 14.38
C LEU A 137 26.32 17.69 13.37
N PRO A 138 25.61 17.23 12.33
CA PRO A 138 26.19 16.35 11.34
C PRO A 138 27.22 17.11 10.50
N ARG A 139 28.26 16.36 10.12
CA ARG A 139 29.18 16.78 9.05
C ARG A 139 28.39 17.01 7.75
N ALA A 140 28.80 18.03 7.01
CA ALA A 140 28.30 18.31 5.66
C ALA A 140 28.47 17.09 4.76
N ARG A 141 27.37 16.70 4.10
CA ARG A 141 27.30 15.45 3.35
C ARG A 141 26.38 15.49 2.14
N TYR A 142 26.67 14.64 1.16
CA TYR A 142 25.80 14.38 0.02
C TYR A 142 25.68 12.87 -0.23
N ALA A 143 24.72 12.49 -1.07
CA ALA A 143 24.42 11.09 -1.41
C ALA A 143 24.21 10.18 -0.17
N HIS A 144 23.78 10.77 0.95
CA HIS A 144 23.33 10.09 2.16
C HIS A 144 21.91 9.56 1.97
N LEU A 145 21.49 8.67 2.87
CA LEU A 145 20.10 8.23 2.95
C LEU A 145 19.39 9.05 4.02
N SER A 146 18.08 9.20 3.89
CA SER A 146 17.25 9.69 4.97
C SER A 146 15.88 9.03 4.98
N SER A 147 15.23 9.10 6.13
CA SER A 147 13.87 8.64 6.33
C SER A 147 13.26 9.36 7.53
N VAL A 148 11.99 9.75 7.43
CA VAL A 148 11.25 10.33 8.56
C VAL A 148 10.38 9.27 9.21
N THR A 149 10.46 9.14 10.53
CA THR A 149 9.54 8.29 11.31
C THR A 149 9.06 9.05 12.54
N ALA A 150 7.73 9.02 12.77
CA ALA A 150 7.05 9.90 13.70
C ALA A 150 7.47 11.37 13.46
N ASP A 151 8.14 11.99 14.42
CA ASP A 151 8.59 13.38 14.37
C ASP A 151 10.11 13.55 14.20
N ARG A 152 10.78 12.53 13.66
CA ARG A 152 12.24 12.49 13.61
C ARG A 152 12.76 12.16 12.22
N LEU A 153 13.73 12.94 11.78
CA LEU A 153 14.49 12.70 10.56
C LEU A 153 15.77 11.94 10.90
N PHE A 154 15.93 10.75 10.31
CA PHE A 154 17.17 9.99 10.35
C PHE A 154 18.00 10.30 9.12
N VAL A 155 19.27 10.64 9.32
CA VAL A 155 20.26 10.86 8.27
C VAL A 155 21.33 9.79 8.41
N ILE A 156 21.50 8.97 7.39
CA ILE A 156 22.31 7.75 7.45
C ILE A 156 23.42 7.80 6.39
N GLY A 157 24.67 7.83 6.86
CA GLY A 157 25.87 7.77 6.05
C GLY A 157 26.02 8.90 5.03
N GLY A 158 26.39 8.56 3.79
CA GLY A 158 26.74 9.51 2.74
C GLY A 158 28.24 9.78 2.61
N GLN A 159 28.58 10.88 1.95
CA GLN A 159 29.96 11.26 1.62
C GLN A 159 30.24 12.70 1.96
N ASP A 160 31.46 12.98 2.42
CA ASP A 160 31.98 14.34 2.58
C ASP A 160 32.56 14.89 1.26
N PHE A 161 33.05 16.13 1.29
CA PHE A 161 33.65 16.80 0.13
C PHE A 161 34.78 16.01 -0.55
N PHE A 162 35.53 15.21 0.21
CA PHE A 162 36.64 14.41 -0.31
C PHE A 162 36.18 13.03 -0.83
N ASN A 163 34.87 12.78 -0.94
CA ASN A 163 34.26 11.48 -1.23
C ASN A 163 34.55 10.42 -0.15
N THR A 164 34.90 10.83 1.08
CA THR A 164 35.08 9.89 2.19
C THR A 164 33.72 9.51 2.73
N TRP A 165 33.47 8.21 2.87
CA TRP A 165 32.23 7.70 3.45
C TRP A 165 32.10 8.15 4.90
N LEU A 166 30.90 8.59 5.25
CA LEU A 166 30.53 8.88 6.62
C LEU A 166 29.89 7.64 7.24
N ASP A 167 30.34 7.31 8.42
CA ASP A 167 30.01 6.13 9.20
C ASP A 167 29.20 6.53 10.45
N ASP A 168 28.26 7.44 10.28
CA ASP A 168 27.38 7.91 11.35
C ASP A 168 25.91 7.98 10.93
N VAL A 169 25.05 7.84 11.93
CA VAL A 169 23.62 8.07 11.87
C VAL A 169 23.31 9.26 12.76
N CYS A 170 22.70 10.29 12.19
CA CYS A 170 22.32 11.51 12.89
C CYS A 170 20.80 11.61 12.92
N VAL A 171 20.24 11.97 14.08
CA VAL A 171 18.80 12.10 14.29
C VAL A 171 18.47 13.55 14.58
N PHE A 172 17.55 14.11 13.80
CA PHE A 172 17.04 15.46 13.94
C PHE A 172 15.57 15.41 14.37
N ASP A 173 15.25 16.09 15.46
CA ASP A 173 13.88 16.26 15.93
C ASP A 173 13.24 17.42 15.15
N LEU A 174 12.15 17.12 14.42
CA LEU A 174 11.47 18.06 13.54
C LEU A 174 10.53 19.02 14.30
N VAL A 175 10.12 18.66 15.52
CA VAL A 175 9.28 19.51 16.38
C VAL A 175 10.13 20.59 17.02
N THR A 176 11.21 20.20 17.71
CA THR A 176 12.12 21.16 18.35
C THR A 176 13.09 21.81 17.38
N LYS A 177 13.28 21.22 16.20
CA LYS A 177 14.24 21.63 15.15
C LYS A 177 15.69 21.59 15.63
N THR A 178 16.05 20.55 16.39
CA THR A 178 17.39 20.37 16.94
C THR A 178 17.93 18.96 16.66
N TRP A 179 19.26 18.82 16.62
CA TRP A 179 19.92 17.52 16.52
C TRP A 179 19.95 16.87 17.90
N VAL A 180 19.38 15.66 18.01
CA VAL A 180 19.18 15.00 19.30
C VAL A 180 20.15 13.85 19.54
N GLN A 181 20.61 13.19 18.46
CA GLN A 181 21.45 12.01 18.59
C GLN A 181 22.42 11.88 17.41
N ARG A 182 23.63 11.42 17.70
CA ARG A 182 24.61 10.96 16.73
C ARG A 182 25.19 9.63 17.18
N ARG A 183 25.21 8.65 16.29
CA ARG A 183 25.68 7.29 16.58
C ARG A 183 26.59 6.78 15.49
N ASP A 184 27.68 6.12 15.88
CA ASP A 184 28.58 5.46 14.95
C ASP A 184 27.87 4.29 14.26
N TYR A 185 28.06 4.19 12.95
CA TYR A 185 27.49 3.22 12.05
C TYR A 185 28.56 2.78 11.04
N PRO A 186 29.30 1.70 11.33
CA PRO A 186 30.55 1.35 10.63
C PRO A 186 30.36 0.82 9.20
N ARG A 187 29.15 0.90 8.62
CA ARG A 187 28.86 0.41 7.26
C ARG A 187 28.78 1.56 6.25
N HIS A 188 29.23 1.28 5.04
CA HIS A 188 29.13 2.23 3.93
C HIS A 188 27.75 2.18 3.29
N CYS A 189 26.99 3.25 3.41
CA CYS A 189 25.67 3.39 2.82
C CYS A 189 25.56 4.72 2.07
N GLY A 190 24.91 4.67 0.91
CA GLY A 190 24.64 5.85 0.09
C GLY A 190 23.69 5.55 -1.06
N THR A 191 23.10 6.60 -1.61
CA THR A 191 21.97 6.53 -2.56
C THR A 191 22.26 5.75 -3.85
N TYR A 192 23.53 5.50 -4.17
CA TYR A 192 23.96 4.75 -5.35
C TYR A 192 23.55 3.27 -5.31
N ARG A 193 23.46 2.69 -4.12
CA ARG A 193 23.35 1.23 -3.89
C ARG A 193 22.41 0.84 -2.77
N SER A 194 21.94 1.82 -2.02
CA SER A 194 21.16 1.62 -0.81
C SER A 194 19.95 2.54 -0.81
N VAL A 195 18.93 2.15 -0.06
CA VAL A 195 17.76 2.95 0.19
C VAL A 195 17.29 2.74 1.64
N ALA A 196 16.90 3.82 2.30
CA ALA A 196 16.24 3.79 3.60
C ALA A 196 14.79 4.25 3.39
N VAL A 197 13.83 3.54 3.96
CA VAL A 197 12.41 3.89 3.88
C VAL A 197 11.66 3.53 5.15
N SER A 198 10.73 4.40 5.52
CA SER A 198 9.73 4.21 6.56
C SER A 198 8.35 4.30 5.94
N SER A 199 7.36 3.74 6.64
CA SER A 199 5.96 3.86 6.25
C SER A 199 5.29 5.03 6.97
N ASN A 200 4.48 5.79 6.23
CA ASN A 200 3.58 6.79 6.80
C ASN A 200 2.39 6.15 7.53
N THR A 201 2.09 4.87 7.23
CA THR A 201 1.00 4.11 7.86
C THR A 201 1.48 2.71 8.21
N THR A 202 1.43 2.36 9.49
CA THR A 202 1.77 1.03 10.00
C THR A 202 0.58 0.08 9.87
N VAL A 203 0.86 -1.18 9.54
CA VAL A 203 -0.17 -2.25 9.56
C VAL A 203 -0.10 -2.95 10.90
N ARG A 204 -1.22 -3.01 11.61
CA ARG A 204 -1.34 -3.74 12.87
C ARG A 204 -2.18 -4.99 12.72
N PHE A 205 -1.79 -6.02 13.46
CA PHE A 205 -2.52 -7.29 13.56
C PHE A 205 -3.22 -7.36 14.93
N PRO A 206 -4.58 -7.33 14.96
CA PRO A 206 -5.34 -7.36 16.20
C PRO A 206 -5.00 -8.53 17.16
N GLN A 207 -4.56 -9.68 16.62
CA GLN A 207 -4.19 -10.86 17.43
C GLN A 207 -2.99 -10.58 18.36
N GLU A 208 -2.03 -9.78 17.91
CA GLU A 208 -0.83 -9.43 18.67
C GLU A 208 -1.14 -8.38 19.76
N GLU A 209 -2.06 -7.46 19.45
CA GLU A 209 -2.47 -6.37 20.36
C GLU A 209 -3.43 -6.84 21.46
N MET A 210 -4.30 -7.81 21.16
CA MET A 210 -5.19 -8.42 22.16
C MET A 210 -4.40 -9.23 23.21
N GLN A 211 -3.25 -9.81 22.83
CA GLN A 211 -2.32 -10.43 23.78
C GLN A 211 -1.61 -9.39 24.67
N ALA A 212 -1.24 -8.23 24.12
CA ALA A 212 -0.57 -7.16 24.87
C ALA A 212 -1.52 -6.39 25.81
N SER A 213 -2.77 -6.13 25.38
CA SER A 213 -3.76 -5.30 26.10
C SER A 213 -4.50 -6.00 27.25
N LEU A 214 -4.28 -7.30 27.47
CA LEU A 214 -4.74 -8.03 28.66
C LEU A 214 -4.11 -7.48 29.96
N SER A 215 -3.06 -6.66 29.85
CA SER A 215 -2.28 -6.17 30.99
C SER A 215 -2.72 -4.80 31.56
N SER A 216 -3.52 -3.98 30.86
CA SER A 216 -3.64 -2.54 31.23
C SER A 216 -5.04 -1.93 31.42
N SER A 217 -6.17 -2.65 31.29
CA SER A 217 -7.49 -1.97 31.30
C SER A 217 -8.37 -2.20 32.52
N THR A 218 -8.94 -1.09 33.01
CA THR A 218 -9.99 -0.93 34.05
C THR A 218 -11.42 -1.23 33.58
N LEU A 219 -11.64 -1.42 32.29
CA LEU A 219 -12.87 -2.02 31.76
C LEU A 219 -12.78 -3.53 31.99
N GLY A 220 -13.84 -4.14 32.53
CA GLY A 220 -13.88 -5.55 32.86
C GLY A 220 -13.51 -6.47 31.66
N PRO A 221 -13.30 -7.77 31.90
CA PRO A 221 -12.85 -8.70 30.86
C PRO A 221 -13.74 -8.62 29.61
N ALA A 222 -13.09 -8.66 28.44
CA ALA A 222 -13.75 -8.68 27.13
C ALA A 222 -14.89 -9.72 27.14
N GLY A 223 -16.07 -9.33 26.66
CA GLY A 223 -17.24 -10.21 26.64
C GLY A 223 -18.21 -10.13 27.83
N ARG A 224 -18.02 -9.24 28.82
CA ARG A 224 -19.13 -8.91 29.75
C ARG A 224 -20.11 -7.94 29.08
N ARG A 225 -21.11 -8.54 28.41
CA ARG A 225 -22.24 -7.86 27.77
C ARG A 225 -23.14 -7.09 28.76
N PHE A 226 -24.08 -6.28 28.26
CA PHE A 226 -24.87 -5.36 29.09
C PHE A 226 -25.78 -6.14 30.05
N LYS A 227 -25.34 -6.35 31.30
CA LYS A 227 -26.19 -6.96 32.34
C LYS A 227 -27.26 -5.97 32.80
N LEU A 228 -28.44 -6.01 32.18
CA LEU A 228 -29.61 -5.27 32.68
C LEU A 228 -30.38 -6.03 33.79
N SER A 229 -30.05 -7.29 34.08
CA SER A 229 -30.77 -8.10 35.08
C SER A 229 -29.88 -9.13 35.78
N LYS A 230 -30.04 -9.25 37.11
CA LYS A 230 -29.51 -10.35 37.94
C LYS A 230 -30.33 -11.64 37.71
N SER A 231 -30.51 -12.10 36.47
CA SER A 231 -31.05 -13.44 36.22
C SER A 231 -30.02 -14.30 35.51
N ASN A 232 -29.69 -15.43 36.14
CA ASN A 232 -28.93 -16.54 35.54
C ASN A 232 -29.79 -17.22 34.46
N THR A 233 -30.04 -16.55 33.35
CA THR A 233 -30.57 -17.16 32.14
C THR A 233 -29.41 -17.36 31.18
N THR A 234 -29.24 -18.59 30.70
CA THR A 234 -28.32 -18.97 29.62
C THR A 234 -28.35 -17.92 28.50
N PRO A 235 -27.20 -17.53 27.92
CA PRO A 235 -27.21 -16.62 26.78
C PRO A 235 -28.12 -17.21 25.68
N PRO A 236 -28.94 -16.39 24.99
CA PRO A 236 -29.73 -16.88 23.87
C PRO A 236 -28.82 -17.61 22.85
N GLU A 237 -29.32 -18.65 22.18
CA GLU A 237 -28.53 -19.49 21.25
C GLU A 237 -27.99 -18.71 20.02
N ASP A 238 -28.48 -17.49 19.78
CA ASP A 238 -28.19 -16.65 18.62
C ASP A 238 -26.97 -15.73 18.76
N VAL A 239 -26.18 -15.82 19.84
CA VAL A 239 -25.14 -14.82 20.12
C VAL A 239 -23.73 -15.27 19.70
N THR A 240 -23.07 -14.47 18.86
CA THR A 240 -21.73 -14.79 18.36
C THR A 240 -20.73 -14.80 19.51
N PRO A 241 -19.99 -15.91 19.75
CA PRO A 241 -18.96 -15.94 20.78
C PRO A 241 -17.79 -15.03 20.37
N PRO A 242 -17.13 -14.34 21.33
CA PRO A 242 -15.97 -13.49 21.04
C PRO A 242 -14.81 -14.28 20.40
N GLU A 243 -14.67 -15.56 20.74
CA GLU A 243 -13.70 -16.48 20.13
C GLU A 243 -13.97 -16.77 18.64
N GLY A 244 -15.19 -16.50 18.15
CA GLY A 244 -15.56 -16.62 16.75
C GLY A 244 -15.36 -15.33 15.94
N MET A 245 -14.93 -14.22 16.56
CA MET A 245 -14.75 -12.95 15.86
C MET A 245 -13.42 -12.92 15.10
N THR A 246 -13.48 -12.46 13.86
CA THR A 246 -12.32 -12.37 12.97
C THR A 246 -12.02 -10.92 12.65
N HIS A 247 -11.03 -10.36 13.34
CA HIS A 247 -10.53 -9.01 13.06
C HIS A 247 -9.46 -9.06 11.97
N LEU A 248 -9.65 -8.27 10.91
CA LEU A 248 -8.66 -8.14 9.84
C LEU A 248 -7.56 -7.15 10.22
N ALA A 249 -6.43 -7.21 9.52
CA ALA A 249 -5.35 -6.26 9.68
C ALA A 249 -5.82 -4.87 9.24
N TYR A 250 -5.32 -3.83 9.91
CA TYR A 250 -5.76 -2.46 9.69
C TYR A 250 -4.58 -1.50 9.70
N SER A 251 -4.79 -0.30 9.15
CA SER A 251 -3.73 0.72 9.05
C SER A 251 -3.91 1.82 10.08
N VAL A 252 -2.80 2.25 10.70
CA VAL A 252 -2.75 3.37 11.65
C VAL A 252 -1.51 4.22 11.40
N GLU A 253 -1.65 5.52 11.59
CA GLU A 253 -0.52 6.45 11.56
C GLU A 253 0.46 6.14 12.71
N PRO A 254 1.78 6.20 12.47
CA PRO A 254 2.75 6.00 13.54
C PRO A 254 2.60 7.09 14.60
N THR A 255 2.77 6.70 15.87
CA THR A 255 2.69 7.59 17.04
C THR A 255 4.03 7.54 17.77
N GLU A 256 4.31 8.48 18.69
CA GLU A 256 5.56 8.45 19.48
C GLU A 256 5.71 7.17 20.30
N ASP A 257 4.62 6.64 20.85
CA ASP A 257 4.62 5.38 21.61
C ASP A 257 4.85 4.15 20.72
N HIS A 258 4.49 4.26 19.43
CA HIS A 258 4.59 3.18 18.45
C HIS A 258 5.06 3.73 17.08
N PRO A 259 6.34 4.10 16.98
CA PRO A 259 6.90 4.66 15.76
C PRO A 259 7.08 3.60 14.66
N SER A 260 7.14 4.04 13.40
CA SER A 260 7.41 3.14 12.27
C SER A 260 8.88 2.73 12.25
N ASP A 261 9.14 1.47 11.95
CA ASP A 261 10.50 1.01 11.64
C ASP A 261 11.01 1.64 10.34
N ILE A 262 12.32 1.88 10.27
CA ILE A 262 13.01 2.27 9.03
C ILE A 262 13.73 1.04 8.48
N TYR A 263 13.43 0.67 7.25
CA TYR A 263 14.05 -0.43 6.54
C TYR A 263 15.16 0.10 5.63
N LEU A 264 16.39 -0.29 5.91
CA LEU A 264 17.56 0.02 5.11
C LEU A 264 17.93 -1.20 4.26
N TYR A 265 17.72 -1.11 2.96
CA TYR A 265 18.13 -2.12 2.00
C TYR A 265 19.40 -1.65 1.29
N SER A 266 20.41 -2.52 1.23
CA SER A 266 21.67 -2.26 0.54
C SER A 266 22.03 -3.43 -0.38
N ASN A 267 22.48 -3.12 -1.60
CA ASN A 267 23.02 -4.13 -2.50
C ASN A 267 24.41 -3.76 -3.02
N TYR A 268 25.37 -4.66 -2.86
CA TYR A 268 26.76 -4.42 -3.26
C TYR A 268 27.37 -5.66 -3.92
N ASN A 269 28.55 -5.47 -4.52
CA ASN A 269 29.27 -6.49 -5.28
C ASN A 269 28.48 -7.03 -6.50
N PHE A 270 28.50 -6.32 -7.63
CA PHE A 270 27.62 -6.62 -8.79
C PHE A 270 27.95 -7.93 -9.53
N THR A 271 29.09 -8.55 -9.22
CA THR A 271 29.47 -9.88 -9.72
C THR A 271 28.86 -10.99 -8.88
N ASP A 272 28.83 -10.83 -7.56
CA ASP A 272 28.16 -11.70 -6.60
C ASP A 272 27.36 -10.83 -5.63
N VAL A 273 26.11 -10.54 -6.03
CA VAL A 273 25.26 -9.52 -5.41
C VAL A 273 24.93 -9.91 -3.98
N LYS A 274 25.54 -9.20 -3.04
CA LYS A 274 25.21 -9.25 -1.62
C LYS A 274 24.07 -8.29 -1.32
N ARG A 275 23.12 -8.75 -0.52
CA ARG A 275 21.89 -8.04 -0.16
C ARG A 275 21.83 -7.98 1.34
N GLU A 276 21.76 -6.77 1.86
CA GLU A 276 21.62 -6.52 3.28
C GLU A 276 20.32 -5.80 3.55
N LEU A 277 19.66 -6.18 4.64
CA LEU A 277 18.45 -5.55 5.14
C LEU A 277 18.62 -5.32 6.64
N GLU A 278 18.69 -4.06 7.03
CA GLU A 278 18.75 -3.63 8.41
C GLU A 278 17.46 -2.89 8.77
N VAL A 279 16.97 -3.13 9.98
CA VAL A 279 15.76 -2.51 10.52
C VAL A 279 16.17 -1.63 11.69
N PHE A 280 15.88 -0.34 11.56
CA PHE A 280 16.06 0.63 12.62
C PHE A 280 14.71 0.79 13.32
N SER A 281 14.64 0.33 14.56
CA SER A 281 13.44 0.41 15.39
C SER A 281 13.60 1.54 16.41
N PRO A 282 13.00 2.71 16.17
CA PRO A 282 12.97 3.80 17.14
C PRO A 282 12.22 3.41 18.42
N LEU A 283 12.75 3.82 19.56
CA LEU A 283 12.15 3.65 20.88
C LEU A 283 11.52 4.98 21.35
N PRO A 284 10.51 4.94 22.24
CA PRO A 284 9.87 6.16 22.76
C PRO A 284 10.85 7.13 23.45
N ASP A 285 11.84 6.61 24.19
CA ASP A 285 12.81 7.38 24.98
C ASP A 285 13.98 7.96 24.17
N THR A 286 13.74 8.32 22.91
CA THR A 286 14.69 8.89 21.95
C THR A 286 15.78 8.01 21.38
N ASP A 287 16.03 6.83 21.92
CA ASP A 287 17.01 5.89 21.38
C ASP A 287 16.44 5.03 20.23
N PHE A 288 17.28 4.26 19.55
CA PHE A 288 16.85 3.31 18.53
C PHE A 288 17.73 2.06 18.51
N THR A 289 17.14 0.94 18.11
CA THR A 289 17.87 -0.32 17.91
C THR A 289 18.09 -0.57 16.43
N ILE A 290 19.20 -1.21 16.08
CA ILE A 290 19.51 -1.63 14.71
C ILE A 290 19.55 -3.16 14.72
N GLN A 291 18.73 -3.79 13.88
CA GLN A 291 18.68 -5.24 13.74
C GLN A 291 19.01 -5.66 12.31
N ASP A 292 19.96 -6.57 12.15
CA ASP A 292 20.27 -7.17 10.86
C ASP A 292 19.29 -8.32 10.57
N ARG A 293 18.49 -8.18 9.51
CA ARG A 293 17.51 -9.18 9.05
C ARG A 293 17.92 -9.82 7.73
N SER A 294 19.17 -9.63 7.30
CA SER A 294 19.65 -10.09 5.99
C SER A 294 19.52 -11.59 5.78
N SER A 295 19.77 -12.39 6.83
CA SER A 295 19.69 -13.85 6.80
C SER A 295 18.26 -14.40 6.74
N SER A 296 17.27 -13.59 7.13
CA SER A 296 15.86 -13.99 7.12
C SER A 296 15.19 -13.82 5.76
N MET A 297 15.82 -13.08 4.83
CA MET A 297 15.31 -12.90 3.47
C MET A 297 15.37 -14.22 2.70
N THR A 298 14.22 -14.72 2.29
CA THR A 298 14.06 -15.93 1.49
C THR A 298 13.38 -15.62 0.17
N GLY A 299 13.36 -16.58 -0.75
CA GLY A 299 12.71 -16.44 -2.06
C GLY A 299 13.31 -17.39 -3.08
N THR A 300 12.50 -17.75 -4.08
CA THR A 300 13.00 -18.54 -5.22
C THR A 300 13.91 -17.72 -6.13
N THR A 301 13.71 -16.39 -6.13
CA THR A 301 14.53 -15.42 -6.85
C THR A 301 14.72 -14.18 -5.98
N CYS A 302 15.87 -13.52 -6.12
CA CYS A 302 16.23 -12.34 -5.34
C CYS A 302 16.57 -11.17 -6.26
N PRO A 303 16.44 -9.91 -5.80
CA PRO A 303 16.71 -8.73 -6.61
C PRO A 303 18.15 -8.74 -7.15
N PRO A 304 18.40 -8.38 -8.42
CA PRO A 304 19.75 -8.29 -8.94
C PRO A 304 20.47 -7.06 -8.34
N GLY A 305 21.70 -6.80 -8.77
CA GLY A 305 22.42 -5.58 -8.40
C GLY A 305 21.73 -4.36 -9.00
N LEU A 306 20.87 -3.71 -8.22
CA LEU A 306 20.14 -2.51 -8.63
C LEU A 306 21.03 -1.27 -8.45
N ARG A 307 20.91 -0.33 -9.38
CA ARG A 307 21.62 0.96 -9.36
C ARG A 307 20.62 2.06 -9.06
N PHE A 308 20.99 2.98 -8.16
CA PHE A 308 20.11 4.03 -7.65
C PHE A 308 18.73 3.49 -7.24
N PRO A 309 18.69 2.48 -6.34
CA PRO A 309 17.42 1.89 -5.95
C PRO A 309 16.51 2.94 -5.33
N THR A 310 15.25 2.89 -5.74
CA THR A 310 14.12 3.55 -5.08
C THR A 310 13.41 2.53 -4.21
N GLY A 311 13.01 2.95 -3.02
CA GLY A 311 12.33 2.12 -2.04
C GLY A 311 10.99 2.76 -1.69
N ALA A 312 10.03 1.95 -1.29
CA ALA A 312 8.80 2.40 -0.66
C ALA A 312 8.17 1.27 0.15
N ILE A 313 7.35 1.59 1.14
CA ILE A 313 6.57 0.60 1.91
C ILE A 313 5.09 0.82 1.62
N LEU A 314 4.38 -0.26 1.28
CA LEU A 314 2.92 -0.26 1.12
C LEU A 314 2.33 -1.47 1.86
N GLY A 315 1.51 -1.20 2.87
CA GLY A 315 0.99 -2.23 3.76
C GLY A 315 2.13 -2.99 4.44
N THR A 316 2.16 -4.31 4.25
CA THR A 316 3.19 -5.22 4.79
C THR A 316 4.32 -5.50 3.80
N HIS A 317 4.47 -4.70 2.74
CA HIS A 317 5.38 -4.99 1.65
C HIS A 317 6.41 -3.87 1.47
N LEU A 318 7.68 -4.25 1.41
CA LEU A 318 8.79 -3.39 1.02
C LEU A 318 9.03 -3.52 -0.49
N ILE A 319 8.85 -2.43 -1.22
CA ILE A 319 9.04 -2.35 -2.67
C ILE A 319 10.41 -1.73 -2.93
N ILE A 320 11.25 -2.45 -3.67
CA ILE A 320 12.54 -1.96 -4.16
C ILE A 320 12.52 -1.98 -5.69
N ALA A 321 12.77 -0.83 -6.32
CA ALA A 321 12.84 -0.72 -7.77
C ALA A 321 14.12 0.00 -8.19
N GLY A 322 14.72 -0.40 -9.30
CA GLY A 322 15.91 0.27 -9.80
C GLY A 322 16.37 -0.25 -11.15
N THR A 323 17.39 0.41 -11.68
CA THR A 323 17.96 0.04 -12.98
C THR A 323 18.91 -1.14 -12.80
N TYR A 324 18.67 -2.20 -13.57
CA TYR A 324 19.57 -3.35 -13.69
C TYR A 324 20.25 -3.33 -15.06
N LEU A 325 21.58 -3.31 -15.05
CA LEU A 325 22.42 -3.30 -16.24
C LEU A 325 23.39 -4.48 -16.19
N ALA A 326 23.11 -5.50 -16.99
CA ALA A 326 24.03 -6.59 -17.29
C ALA A 326 24.36 -6.61 -18.79
N HIS A 327 25.44 -7.30 -19.16
CA HIS A 327 25.85 -7.44 -20.56
C HIS A 327 24.79 -8.12 -21.43
N SER A 328 24.01 -9.05 -20.86
CA SER A 328 22.99 -9.82 -21.56
C SER A 328 21.58 -9.24 -21.46
N TYR A 329 21.28 -8.45 -20.42
CA TYR A 329 19.93 -7.98 -20.14
C TYR A 329 19.95 -6.66 -19.39
N GLN A 330 19.08 -5.74 -19.83
CA GLN A 330 18.97 -4.39 -19.31
C GLN A 330 17.50 -4.11 -19.06
N SER A 331 17.16 -3.70 -17.85
CA SER A 331 15.76 -3.43 -17.51
C SER A 331 15.67 -2.54 -16.28
N PHE A 332 14.51 -1.89 -16.13
CA PHE A 332 14.09 -1.36 -14.85
C PHE A 332 13.28 -2.45 -14.13
N SER A 333 13.78 -2.90 -12.99
CA SER A 333 13.24 -4.05 -12.26
C SER A 333 12.56 -3.61 -10.99
N ILE A 334 11.42 -4.24 -10.66
CA ILE A 334 10.63 -3.97 -9.45
C ILE A 334 10.53 -5.26 -8.65
N TRP A 335 10.94 -5.19 -7.39
CA TRP A 335 10.99 -6.30 -6.45
C TRP A 335 10.22 -5.94 -5.20
N VAL A 336 9.55 -6.93 -4.63
CA VAL A 336 8.73 -6.74 -3.44
C VAL A 336 9.07 -7.82 -2.44
N LEU A 337 9.44 -7.40 -1.24
CA LEU A 337 9.65 -8.24 -0.07
C LEU A 337 8.41 -8.17 0.81
N ASP A 338 7.77 -9.31 1.06
CA ASP A 338 6.77 -9.41 2.13
C ASP A 338 7.49 -9.35 3.48
N LEU A 339 7.19 -8.35 4.30
CA LEU A 339 7.84 -8.13 5.61
C LEU A 339 7.37 -9.12 6.68
N THR A 340 6.24 -9.81 6.46
CA THR A 340 5.72 -10.83 7.38
C THR A 340 6.34 -12.20 7.10
N ALA A 341 6.30 -12.63 5.83
CA ALA A 341 6.87 -13.92 5.40
C ALA A 341 8.39 -13.84 5.15
N MET A 342 8.95 -12.64 5.00
CA MET A 342 10.33 -12.40 4.57
C MET A 342 10.66 -13.07 3.23
N THR A 343 9.71 -13.06 2.28
CA THR A 343 9.86 -13.68 0.96
C THR A 343 9.88 -12.66 -0.16
N TRP A 344 10.88 -12.75 -1.05
CA TRP A 344 10.98 -11.93 -2.25
C TRP A 344 10.05 -12.40 -3.37
N SER A 345 9.46 -11.44 -4.06
CA SER A 345 8.71 -11.61 -5.28
C SER A 345 9.09 -10.53 -6.29
N ARG A 346 8.96 -10.84 -7.59
CA ARG A 346 9.20 -9.88 -8.68
C ARG A 346 7.87 -9.44 -9.27
N ILE A 347 7.73 -8.13 -9.49
CA ILE A 347 6.62 -7.59 -10.27
C ILE A 347 7.10 -7.46 -11.72
N ASP A 348 6.35 -8.06 -12.64
CA ASP A 348 6.56 -7.89 -14.08
C ASP A 348 5.55 -6.87 -14.63
N PRO A 349 5.99 -5.62 -14.88
CA PRO A 349 5.15 -4.54 -15.39
C PRO A 349 4.81 -4.65 -16.89
N GLY A 350 5.15 -5.76 -17.54
CA GLY A 350 4.81 -6.04 -18.93
C GLY A 350 5.51 -5.14 -19.94
N LYS A 351 4.89 -5.01 -21.13
CA LYS A 351 5.46 -4.26 -22.27
C LYS A 351 5.57 -2.76 -22.03
N ALA A 352 4.92 -2.25 -20.98
CA ALA A 352 4.86 -0.82 -20.70
C ALA A 352 6.26 -0.21 -20.49
N ILE A 353 7.13 -0.95 -19.80
CA ILE A 353 8.50 -0.54 -19.46
C ILE A 353 9.60 -1.48 -20.00
N GLU A 354 9.23 -2.48 -20.81
CA GLU A 354 10.17 -3.42 -21.42
C GLU A 354 11.21 -2.71 -22.30
N THR A 355 10.79 -1.60 -22.91
CA THR A 355 11.65 -0.72 -23.71
C THR A 355 11.64 0.69 -23.13
N GLY A 356 12.68 1.46 -23.45
CA GLY A 356 12.86 2.82 -22.95
C GLY A 356 13.90 2.93 -21.85
N SER A 357 14.10 4.17 -21.40
CA SER A 357 14.99 4.55 -20.33
C SER A 357 14.17 4.96 -19.11
N TRP A 358 14.10 4.08 -18.11
CA TRP A 358 13.37 4.29 -16.86
C TRP A 358 14.36 4.35 -15.70
N PHE A 359 14.17 5.29 -14.78
CA PHE A 359 15.19 5.57 -13.75
C PHE A 359 14.65 5.89 -12.37
N ARG A 360 13.38 6.28 -12.22
CA ARG A 360 12.83 6.68 -10.92
C ARG A 360 11.46 6.05 -10.67
N GLY A 361 11.35 5.32 -9.56
CA GLY A 361 10.07 4.85 -9.03
C GLY A 361 9.56 5.75 -7.90
N CYS A 362 8.24 5.91 -7.80
CA CYS A 362 7.55 6.63 -6.72
C CYS A 362 6.26 5.89 -6.35
N LEU A 363 5.98 5.79 -5.04
CA LEU A 363 4.76 5.16 -4.54
C LEU A 363 3.65 6.20 -4.37
N TRP A 364 2.48 5.93 -4.92
CA TRP A 364 1.24 6.61 -4.59
C TRP A 364 0.41 5.69 -3.68
N ALA A 365 0.60 5.86 -2.37
CA ALA A 365 0.05 4.98 -1.34
C ALA A 365 -1.49 4.99 -1.34
N ASP A 366 -2.11 6.16 -1.39
CA ASP A 366 -3.58 6.33 -1.32
C ASP A 366 -4.33 5.59 -2.43
N ALA A 367 -3.72 5.46 -3.61
CA ALA A 367 -4.30 4.77 -4.76
C ALA A 367 -3.76 3.35 -4.98
N ASN A 368 -2.88 2.85 -4.10
CA ASN A 368 -2.16 1.57 -4.26
C ASN A 368 -1.47 1.43 -5.64
N LYS A 369 -0.79 2.49 -6.10
CA LYS A 369 -0.13 2.53 -7.43
C LYS A 369 1.34 2.88 -7.31
N PHE A 370 2.15 2.29 -8.18
CA PHE A 370 3.57 2.60 -8.32
C PHE A 370 3.84 3.28 -9.65
N LEU A 371 4.39 4.48 -9.62
CA LEU A 371 4.71 5.27 -10.80
C LEU A 371 6.19 5.17 -11.11
N ILE A 372 6.51 5.09 -12.40
CA ILE A 372 7.87 4.97 -12.90
C ILE A 372 8.09 6.04 -13.96
N PHE A 373 9.06 6.90 -13.75
CA PHE A 373 9.40 8.00 -14.64
C PHE A 373 10.58 7.66 -15.53
N GLY A 374 10.52 8.18 -16.74
CA GLY A 374 11.51 7.93 -17.76
C GLY A 374 11.10 8.44 -19.14
N ASN A 375 11.77 7.90 -20.15
CA ASN A 375 11.43 8.11 -21.54
C ASN A 375 11.28 6.77 -22.24
N ARG A 376 10.06 6.48 -22.70
CA ARG A 376 9.73 5.26 -23.44
C ARG A 376 10.57 5.07 -24.71
N HIS A 377 11.04 6.16 -25.32
CA HIS A 377 11.84 6.13 -26.54
C HIS A 377 13.36 6.24 -26.29
N GLY A 378 13.77 6.35 -25.02
CA GLY A 378 15.18 6.45 -24.64
C GLY A 378 15.92 5.11 -24.70
N ASN A 379 17.25 5.18 -24.73
CA ASN A 379 18.11 4.01 -24.57
C ASN A 379 18.65 3.99 -23.13
N LEU A 380 18.28 2.95 -22.38
CA LEU A 380 18.60 2.84 -20.96
C LEU A 380 20.10 2.95 -20.65
N VAL A 381 20.97 2.34 -21.48
CA VAL A 381 22.42 2.35 -21.24
C VAL A 381 23.02 3.72 -21.55
N ASP A 382 22.68 4.29 -22.70
CA ASP A 382 23.20 5.60 -23.10
C ASP A 382 22.73 6.69 -22.13
N ASP A 383 21.46 6.65 -21.76
CA ASP A 383 20.88 7.60 -20.82
C ASP A 383 21.44 7.41 -19.41
N TYR A 384 21.68 6.17 -18.97
CA TYR A 384 22.36 5.92 -17.70
C TYR A 384 23.79 6.47 -17.70
N ASN A 385 24.58 6.15 -18.75
CA ASN A 385 25.98 6.59 -18.87
C ASN A 385 26.11 8.11 -18.94
N ARG A 386 25.18 8.78 -19.62
CA ARG A 386 25.13 10.24 -19.75
C ARG A 386 24.32 10.94 -18.66
N ARG A 387 23.73 10.17 -17.73
CA ARG A 387 22.82 10.64 -16.68
C ARG A 387 21.64 11.47 -17.21
N LEU A 388 21.10 11.08 -18.36
CA LEU A 388 19.97 11.73 -19.05
C LEU A 388 18.63 11.29 -18.46
N LEU A 389 18.38 11.67 -17.21
CA LEU A 389 17.14 11.34 -16.50
C LEU A 389 16.01 12.26 -16.99
N SER A 390 14.97 11.69 -17.61
CA SER A 390 13.92 12.44 -18.35
C SER A 390 12.52 12.20 -17.80
N TRP A 391 11.74 13.28 -17.66
CA TRP A 391 10.40 13.22 -17.04
C TRP A 391 9.27 13.14 -18.07
N ASP A 392 9.59 12.82 -19.33
CA ASP A 392 8.69 12.89 -20.48
C ASP A 392 7.54 11.88 -20.42
N HIS A 393 7.77 10.72 -19.78
CA HIS A 393 6.80 9.64 -19.68
C HIS A 393 6.70 9.12 -18.25
N VAL A 394 5.51 8.63 -17.93
CA VAL A 394 5.20 7.95 -16.68
C VAL A 394 4.49 6.64 -16.97
N ALA A 395 5.00 5.55 -16.39
CA ALA A 395 4.33 4.27 -16.35
C ALA A 395 3.70 4.06 -14.97
N VAL A 396 2.44 3.65 -14.94
CA VAL A 396 1.66 3.43 -13.71
C VAL A 396 1.38 1.95 -13.58
N VAL A 397 1.89 1.34 -12.52
CA VAL A 397 1.68 -0.06 -12.14
C VAL A 397 0.63 -0.12 -11.03
N ASP A 398 -0.44 -0.87 -11.25
CA ASP A 398 -1.46 -1.17 -10.25
C ASP A 398 -0.94 -2.26 -9.29
N LEU A 399 -0.57 -1.89 -8.07
CA LEU A 399 -0.01 -2.80 -7.07
C LEU A 399 -1.09 -3.69 -6.44
N GLU A 400 -2.32 -3.17 -6.31
CA GLU A 400 -3.45 -3.90 -5.73
C GLU A 400 -3.78 -5.15 -6.57
N ALA A 401 -3.60 -5.11 -7.89
CA ALA A 401 -3.72 -6.26 -8.77
C ALA A 401 -2.66 -7.38 -8.52
N PHE A 402 -1.61 -7.09 -7.77
CA PHE A 402 -0.62 -8.07 -7.27
C PHE A 402 -0.89 -8.46 -5.81
N GLY A 403 -1.92 -7.91 -5.19
CA GLY A 403 -2.25 -8.14 -3.79
C GLY A 403 -1.47 -7.27 -2.80
N ILE A 404 -0.81 -6.23 -3.31
CA ILE A 404 -0.02 -5.29 -2.52
C ILE A 404 -0.84 -4.01 -2.41
N TYR A 405 -1.35 -3.73 -1.22
CA TYR A 405 -2.23 -2.59 -0.96
C TYR A 405 -2.19 -2.24 0.52
N GLN A 406 -2.57 -1.00 0.85
CA GLN A 406 -2.74 -0.57 2.23
C GLN A 406 -4.07 -1.08 2.79
N PRO A 407 -4.10 -1.83 3.91
CA PRO A 407 -5.36 -2.19 4.57
C PRO A 407 -6.18 -0.95 4.97
N PRO A 408 -7.51 -1.01 5.01
CA PRO A 408 -8.33 0.12 5.46
C PRO A 408 -8.00 0.53 6.92
N PRO A 409 -8.09 1.82 7.26
CA PRO A 409 -7.90 2.29 8.63
C PRO A 409 -9.11 1.97 9.51
N LEU A 410 -8.90 1.92 10.83
CA LEU A 410 -10.00 1.76 11.79
C LEU A 410 -10.77 3.06 11.98
N LYS A 411 -12.11 2.96 11.93
CA LYS A 411 -13.02 4.05 12.35
C LYS A 411 -13.44 3.97 13.80
N LEU A 412 -13.51 2.75 14.34
CA LEU A 412 -13.83 2.47 15.73
C LEU A 412 -12.75 1.55 16.28
N ASP A 413 -12.33 1.81 17.51
CA ASP A 413 -11.43 0.94 18.24
C ASP A 413 -12.04 -0.47 18.38
N VAL A 414 -11.19 -1.50 18.37
CA VAL A 414 -11.58 -2.92 18.36
C VAL A 414 -12.62 -3.23 19.43
N ARG A 415 -12.44 -2.70 20.65
CA ARG A 415 -13.38 -2.92 21.77
C ARG A 415 -14.74 -2.25 21.56
N MET A 416 -14.76 -1.08 20.92
CA MET A 416 -16.01 -0.40 20.58
C MET A 416 -16.78 -1.13 19.47
N GLN A 417 -16.08 -1.84 18.58
CA GLN A 417 -16.71 -2.68 17.56
C GLN A 417 -17.47 -3.85 18.19
N GLU A 418 -16.86 -4.53 19.16
CA GLU A 418 -17.48 -5.62 19.92
C GLU A 418 -18.69 -5.12 20.71
N LEU A 419 -18.58 -3.96 21.35
CA LEU A 419 -19.68 -3.34 22.08
C LEU A 419 -20.87 -3.02 21.16
N GLY A 420 -20.59 -2.49 19.97
CA GLY A 420 -21.60 -2.22 18.95
C GLY A 420 -22.32 -3.49 18.52
N LEU A 421 -21.57 -4.57 18.27
CA LEU A 421 -22.16 -5.86 17.89
C LEU A 421 -23.06 -6.42 19.00
N ALA A 422 -22.59 -6.38 20.25
CA ALA A 422 -23.37 -6.83 21.40
C ALA A 422 -24.69 -6.04 21.53
N ALA A 423 -24.68 -4.73 21.26
CA ALA A 423 -25.89 -3.91 21.29
C ALA A 423 -26.94 -4.34 20.25
N LEU A 424 -26.52 -4.78 19.05
CA LEU A 424 -27.42 -5.31 18.02
C LEU A 424 -27.98 -6.68 18.43
N GLU A 425 -27.14 -7.58 18.93
CA GLU A 425 -27.53 -8.94 19.32
C GLU A 425 -28.48 -8.95 20.53
N GLU A 426 -28.24 -8.09 21.52
CA GLU A 426 -29.08 -7.95 22.72
C GLU A 426 -30.32 -7.06 22.48
N ARG A 427 -30.48 -6.53 21.27
CA ARG A 427 -31.59 -5.65 20.85
C ARG A 427 -31.78 -4.42 21.76
N VAL A 428 -30.67 -3.93 22.32
CA VAL A 428 -30.64 -2.78 23.22
C VAL A 428 -30.86 -1.50 22.40
N LEU A 429 -31.71 -0.60 22.88
CA LEU A 429 -32.03 0.69 22.24
C LEU A 429 -32.59 0.55 20.80
N THR A 430 -33.35 -0.50 20.52
CA THR A 430 -34.02 -0.71 19.22
C THR A 430 -35.35 0.04 19.15
N ASP A 431 -35.52 0.87 18.13
CA ASP A 431 -36.70 1.72 17.89
C ASP A 431 -37.24 1.60 16.44
N PHE A 432 -36.64 0.73 15.63
CA PHE A 432 -36.90 0.59 14.21
C PHE A 432 -36.69 -0.85 13.74
N GLU A 433 -37.36 -1.25 12.67
CA GLU A 433 -37.25 -2.60 12.08
C GLU A 433 -36.78 -2.53 10.62
N VAL A 434 -35.87 -3.42 10.23
CA VAL A 434 -35.58 -3.68 8.81
C VAL A 434 -36.24 -4.99 8.43
N VAL A 435 -37.07 -4.98 7.39
CA VAL A 435 -37.78 -6.13 6.86
C VAL A 435 -37.01 -6.65 5.65
N CYS A 436 -36.53 -7.88 5.73
CA CYS A 436 -35.81 -8.57 4.66
C CYS A 436 -36.78 -9.05 3.56
N ASP A 437 -36.24 -9.45 2.41
CA ASP A 437 -37.02 -10.03 1.31
C ASP A 437 -37.77 -11.31 1.73
N ASP A 438 -37.12 -12.12 2.59
CA ASP A 438 -37.68 -13.34 3.18
C ASP A 438 -38.82 -13.07 4.20
N GLY A 439 -39.16 -11.79 4.45
CA GLY A 439 -40.18 -11.37 5.42
C GLY A 439 -39.71 -11.34 6.89
N VAL A 440 -38.48 -11.78 7.15
CA VAL A 440 -37.86 -11.72 8.49
C VAL A 440 -37.60 -10.27 8.88
N ARG A 441 -37.88 -9.92 10.14
CA ARG A 441 -37.68 -8.56 10.68
C ARG A 441 -36.52 -8.51 11.65
N ILE A 442 -35.65 -7.52 11.48
CA ILE A 442 -34.49 -7.28 12.34
C ILE A 442 -34.69 -5.95 13.06
N SER A 443 -34.74 -5.99 14.40
CA SER A 443 -34.83 -4.80 15.23
C SER A 443 -33.48 -4.08 15.28
N CYS A 444 -33.49 -2.77 15.06
CA CYS A 444 -32.29 -1.92 15.03
C CYS A 444 -32.58 -0.52 15.56
N SER A 445 -31.51 0.26 15.77
CA SER A 445 -31.59 1.66 16.14
C SER A 445 -31.59 2.53 14.89
N ARG A 446 -32.66 3.32 14.72
CA ARG A 446 -32.79 4.27 13.62
C ARG A 446 -31.67 5.30 13.60
N ARG A 447 -31.29 5.80 14.79
CA ARG A 447 -30.26 6.83 14.94
C ARG A 447 -28.89 6.37 14.43
N ILE A 448 -28.54 5.10 14.65
CA ILE A 448 -27.29 4.51 14.16
C ILE A 448 -27.31 4.43 12.62
N LEU A 449 -28.43 4.02 12.03
CA LEU A 449 -28.58 3.98 10.57
C LEU A 449 -28.46 5.39 9.96
N GLU A 450 -29.07 6.40 10.55
CA GLU A 450 -28.98 7.77 10.02
C GLU A 450 -27.58 8.36 10.08
N ASP A 451 -26.86 8.09 11.15
CA ASP A 451 -25.50 8.59 11.33
C ASP A 451 -24.52 7.93 10.35
N ARG A 452 -24.69 6.61 10.12
CA ARG A 452 -23.71 5.79 9.40
C ARG A 452 -24.11 5.42 7.97
N TRP A 453 -25.35 5.69 7.57
CA TRP A 453 -25.88 5.43 6.23
C TRP A 453 -26.42 6.73 5.58
N PRO A 454 -25.59 7.45 4.81
CA PRO A 454 -25.96 8.75 4.23
C PRO A 454 -27.22 8.71 3.36
N TRP A 455 -27.38 7.64 2.57
CA TRP A 455 -28.55 7.45 1.73
C TRP A 455 -29.83 7.32 2.57
N PHE A 456 -29.81 6.54 3.66
CA PHE A 456 -30.95 6.37 4.55
C PHE A 456 -31.35 7.69 5.22
N LYS A 457 -30.36 8.47 5.68
CA LYS A 457 -30.58 9.82 6.23
C LYS A 457 -31.28 10.74 5.24
N GLU A 458 -30.84 10.75 3.98
CA GLU A 458 -31.45 11.56 2.93
C GLU A 458 -32.87 11.08 2.57
N GLN A 459 -33.09 9.77 2.46
CA GLN A 459 -34.43 9.22 2.23
C GLN A 459 -35.40 9.57 3.36
N ARG A 460 -34.96 9.49 4.62
CA ARG A 460 -35.77 9.93 5.76
C ARG A 460 -36.12 11.42 5.67
N LYS A 461 -35.14 12.26 5.34
CA LYS A 461 -35.38 13.71 5.18
C LYS A 461 -36.41 14.00 4.08
N GLN A 462 -36.33 13.29 2.95
CA GLN A 462 -37.30 13.41 1.86
C GLN A 462 -38.69 12.91 2.27
N PHE A 463 -38.75 11.80 3.00
CA PHE A 463 -40.01 11.28 3.53
C PHE A 463 -40.66 12.27 4.49
N LEU A 464 -39.92 12.80 5.47
CA LEU A 464 -40.44 13.77 6.43
C LEU A 464 -40.92 15.06 5.75
N ARG A 465 -40.19 15.54 4.73
CA ARG A 465 -40.64 16.69 3.91
C ARG A 465 -41.98 16.39 3.23
N LYS A 466 -42.10 15.25 2.54
CA LYS A 466 -43.35 14.83 1.87
C LYS A 466 -44.50 14.68 2.87
N ALA A 467 -44.23 14.05 4.02
CA ALA A 467 -45.22 13.84 5.07
C ALA A 467 -45.73 15.18 5.63
N THR A 468 -44.82 16.14 5.87
CA THR A 468 -45.17 17.48 6.38
C THR A 468 -46.00 18.24 5.36
N THR A 469 -45.59 18.27 4.08
CA THR A 469 -46.36 18.92 3.00
C THR A 469 -47.73 18.28 2.78
N THR A 470 -47.83 16.95 2.93
CA THR A 470 -49.13 16.25 2.84
C THR A 470 -50.01 16.60 4.02
N LEU A 471 -49.43 16.75 5.22
CA LEU A 471 -50.17 17.13 6.42
C LEU A 471 -50.66 18.58 6.36
N GLU A 472 -49.88 19.49 5.79
CA GLU A 472 -50.26 20.88 5.54
C GLU A 472 -51.37 21.02 4.48
N SER A 473 -51.47 20.07 3.55
CA SER A 473 -52.50 20.07 2.49
C SER A 473 -53.79 19.32 2.85
N LEU A 474 -53.81 18.58 3.97
CA LEU A 474 -55.00 17.89 4.46
C LEU A 474 -55.93 18.87 5.19
N PRO A 475 -57.26 18.83 4.93
CA PRO A 475 -58.21 19.70 5.62
C PRO A 475 -58.20 19.41 7.12
N THR A 476 -58.08 20.46 7.93
CA THR A 476 -57.99 20.37 9.40
C THR A 476 -59.30 19.80 9.96
N SER A 477 -59.31 18.51 10.30
CA SER A 477 -60.44 17.88 10.97
C SER A 477 -60.46 18.29 12.45
N ALA A 478 -61.65 18.61 12.99
CA ALA A 478 -61.87 19.04 14.37
C ALA A 478 -61.46 18.02 15.46
N MET A 479 -60.98 16.83 15.06
CA MET A 479 -60.46 15.78 15.94
C MET A 479 -58.92 15.81 16.10
N HIS A 480 -58.24 16.85 15.62
CA HIS A 480 -56.78 16.95 15.69
C HIS A 480 -56.29 17.23 17.13
N LEU A 481 -56.02 16.16 17.89
CA LEU A 481 -55.38 16.25 19.21
C LEU A 481 -53.91 16.67 19.08
N PRO A 482 -53.46 17.71 19.80
CA PRO A 482 -52.03 18.04 19.88
C PRO A 482 -51.24 16.95 20.62
N LEU A 483 -49.94 16.83 20.32
CA LEU A 483 -49.07 15.82 20.93
C LEU A 483 -48.92 16.07 22.45
N PRO A 484 -48.89 15.02 23.29
CA PRO A 484 -48.64 15.17 24.72
C PRO A 484 -47.24 15.75 25.02
N GLU A 485 -47.18 16.76 25.89
CA GLU A 485 -45.93 17.32 26.43
C GLU A 485 -45.22 16.24 27.27
N VAL A 486 -43.93 16.00 27.00
CA VAL A 486 -43.10 15.05 27.75
C VAL A 486 -42.01 15.85 28.44
N ALA A 487 -41.81 15.62 29.74
CA ALA A 487 -40.84 16.37 30.55
C ALA A 487 -39.39 16.06 30.11
N GLY A 488 -38.64 17.10 29.69
CA GLY A 488 -37.21 17.00 29.30
C GLY A 488 -36.81 17.75 28.01
N ASP A 489 -37.77 18.38 27.32
CA ASP A 489 -37.65 18.95 25.96
C ASP A 489 -36.76 20.22 25.81
N GLY A 490 -35.95 20.60 26.81
CA GLY A 490 -35.22 21.87 26.83
C GLY A 490 -33.78 21.86 26.31
N VAL A 491 -33.21 20.72 25.90
CA VAL A 491 -31.74 20.59 25.73
C VAL A 491 -31.28 20.28 24.29
N LEU A 492 -32.18 19.93 23.36
CA LEU A 492 -31.79 19.63 21.98
C LEU A 492 -32.67 20.41 20.98
N ASP A 493 -32.03 21.26 20.19
CA ASP A 493 -32.59 22.21 19.22
C ASP A 493 -33.21 21.52 17.97
N GLU A 494 -33.72 20.29 18.10
CA GLU A 494 -34.40 19.57 17.02
C GLU A 494 -35.93 19.59 17.21
N PRO A 495 -36.73 20.06 16.23
CA PRO A 495 -38.17 20.05 16.33
C PRO A 495 -38.69 18.62 16.47
N ARG A 496 -39.51 18.37 17.50
CA ARG A 496 -40.11 17.07 17.79
C ARG A 496 -40.98 16.62 16.61
N VAL A 497 -40.48 15.65 15.84
CA VAL A 497 -41.19 15.06 14.70
C VAL A 497 -42.37 14.22 15.21
N ASP A 498 -43.56 14.43 14.64
CA ASP A 498 -44.78 13.69 15.04
C ASP A 498 -44.53 12.17 14.96
N PRO A 499 -44.65 11.42 16.07
CA PRO A 499 -44.44 9.97 16.09
C PRO A 499 -45.28 9.21 15.07
N ARG A 500 -46.45 9.75 14.69
CA ARG A 500 -47.35 9.18 13.67
C ARG A 500 -46.76 9.26 12.25
N LEU A 501 -45.89 10.24 12.01
CA LEU A 501 -45.21 10.45 10.74
C LEU A 501 -43.83 9.78 10.71
N THR A 502 -43.43 9.08 11.78
CA THR A 502 -42.18 8.36 11.79
C THR A 502 -42.38 6.93 11.28
N PRO A 503 -41.76 6.53 10.16
CA PRO A 503 -41.83 5.14 9.72
C PRO A 503 -41.21 4.25 10.80
N ARG A 504 -41.80 3.08 11.03
CA ARG A 504 -41.30 2.10 12.01
C ARG A 504 -40.52 0.95 11.37
N ALA A 505 -40.67 0.78 10.05
CA ALA A 505 -40.03 -0.28 9.31
C ALA A 505 -39.46 0.23 7.98
N PHE A 506 -38.36 -0.39 7.53
CA PHE A 506 -37.77 -0.21 6.20
C PHE A 506 -37.64 -1.56 5.50
N HIS A 507 -38.12 -1.66 4.27
CA HIS A 507 -38.02 -2.89 3.48
C HIS A 507 -36.74 -2.87 2.64
N LEU A 508 -35.89 -3.88 2.83
CA LEU A 508 -34.69 -4.09 2.03
C LEU A 508 -34.88 -5.35 1.18
N SER A 509 -34.67 -5.24 -0.13
CA SER A 509 -34.82 -6.33 -1.11
C SER A 509 -33.64 -7.32 -1.09
N GLU A 510 -33.14 -7.63 0.10
CA GLU A 510 -31.99 -8.52 0.31
C GLU A 510 -32.38 -9.63 1.30
N PRO A 511 -31.80 -10.83 1.18
CA PRO A 511 -32.09 -11.94 2.08
C PRO A 511 -31.60 -11.64 3.51
N TYR A 512 -32.10 -12.41 4.48
CA TYR A 512 -31.79 -12.20 5.90
C TYR A 512 -30.28 -12.15 6.20
N SER A 513 -29.49 -13.05 5.61
CA SER A 513 -28.05 -13.13 5.86
C SER A 513 -27.28 -11.88 5.43
N VAL A 514 -27.63 -11.30 4.28
CA VAL A 514 -26.99 -10.09 3.74
C VAL A 514 -27.44 -8.86 4.51
N THR A 515 -28.74 -8.77 4.81
CA THR A 515 -29.30 -7.67 5.61
C THR A 515 -28.70 -7.63 7.02
N LEU A 516 -28.59 -8.79 7.68
CA LEU A 516 -27.95 -8.91 8.98
C LEU A 516 -26.47 -8.50 8.91
N ALA A 517 -25.73 -8.97 7.90
CA ALA A 517 -24.32 -8.63 7.73
C ALA A 517 -24.09 -7.11 7.50
N LEU A 518 -25.01 -6.44 6.77
CA LEU A 518 -24.99 -5.00 6.57
C LEU A 518 -25.31 -4.24 7.87
N LEU A 519 -26.29 -4.70 8.64
CA LEU A 519 -26.62 -4.11 9.95
C LEU A 519 -25.49 -4.29 10.96
N GLN A 520 -24.87 -5.47 11.00
CA GLN A 520 -23.67 -5.72 11.81
C GLN A 520 -22.56 -4.73 11.47
N TYR A 521 -22.34 -4.45 10.18
CA TYR A 521 -21.40 -3.40 9.76
C TYR A 521 -21.82 -2.01 10.26
N PHE A 522 -23.09 -1.63 10.20
CA PHE A 522 -23.49 -0.32 10.73
C PHE A 522 -23.26 -0.20 12.24
N TYR A 523 -23.29 -1.28 13.01
CA TYR A 523 -23.04 -1.23 14.45
C TYR A 523 -21.54 -1.28 14.80
N SER A 524 -20.75 -2.08 14.09
CA SER A 524 -19.31 -2.24 14.37
C SER A 524 -18.40 -1.33 13.53
N LEU A 525 -18.88 -0.78 12.41
CA LEU A 525 -18.08 -0.18 11.33
C LEU A 525 -16.93 -1.08 10.83
N ALA A 526 -17.05 -2.40 11.00
CA ALA A 526 -16.03 -3.37 10.63
C ALA A 526 -16.65 -4.72 10.22
N LEU A 527 -15.89 -5.54 9.48
CA LEU A 527 -16.28 -6.91 9.12
C LEU A 527 -15.67 -7.88 10.13
N ILE A 528 -16.43 -8.21 11.18
CA ILE A 528 -15.94 -8.97 12.35
C ILE A 528 -16.60 -10.35 12.48
N THR A 529 -17.78 -10.57 11.91
CA THR A 529 -18.51 -11.83 12.08
C THR A 529 -18.13 -12.85 11.01
N PRO A 530 -18.13 -14.17 11.31
CA PRO A 530 -17.90 -15.21 10.31
C PRO A 530 -18.86 -15.13 9.13
N LEU A 531 -20.12 -14.74 9.39
CA LEU A 531 -21.14 -14.54 8.37
C LEU A 531 -20.70 -13.51 7.33
N GLN A 532 -20.16 -12.37 7.78
CA GLN A 532 -19.67 -11.30 6.92
C GLN A 532 -18.51 -11.75 6.03
N HIS A 533 -17.69 -12.71 6.45
CA HIS A 533 -16.57 -13.24 5.67
C HIS A 533 -16.94 -14.37 4.71
N THR A 534 -18.21 -14.79 4.66
CA THR A 534 -18.63 -15.79 3.67
C THR A 534 -18.60 -15.18 2.25
N PRO A 535 -18.05 -15.90 1.24
CA PRO A 535 -17.87 -15.33 -0.10
C PRO A 535 -19.14 -14.81 -0.78
N ALA A 536 -20.29 -15.46 -0.54
CA ALA A 536 -21.58 -15.04 -1.07
C ALA A 536 -22.05 -13.73 -0.43
N VAL A 537 -21.90 -13.57 0.89
CA VAL A 537 -22.27 -12.35 1.60
C VAL A 537 -21.32 -11.21 1.23
N LEU A 538 -20.00 -11.44 1.18
CA LEU A 538 -19.03 -10.44 0.72
C LEU A 538 -19.40 -9.91 -0.68
N SER A 539 -19.76 -10.82 -1.59
CA SER A 539 -20.18 -10.46 -2.96
C SER A 539 -21.36 -9.48 -2.96
N GLN A 540 -22.41 -9.79 -2.20
CA GLN A 540 -23.57 -8.92 -2.10
C GLN A 540 -23.27 -7.62 -1.36
N LEU A 541 -22.47 -7.66 -0.29
CA LEU A 541 -22.04 -6.46 0.43
C LEU A 541 -21.25 -5.50 -0.47
N LEU A 542 -20.45 -6.01 -1.41
CA LEU A 542 -19.74 -5.14 -2.36
C LEU A 542 -20.70 -4.41 -3.30
N ILE A 543 -21.73 -5.12 -3.80
CA ILE A 543 -22.78 -4.54 -4.65
C ILE A 543 -23.54 -3.46 -3.88
N LEU A 544 -23.96 -3.76 -2.65
CA LEU A 544 -24.67 -2.81 -1.79
C LEU A 544 -23.81 -1.59 -1.44
N ALA A 545 -22.53 -1.80 -1.10
CA ALA A 545 -21.60 -0.72 -0.80
C ALA A 545 -21.45 0.22 -2.01
N THR A 546 -21.34 -0.35 -3.22
CA THR A 546 -21.22 0.43 -4.46
C THR A 546 -22.51 1.18 -4.77
N ASN A 547 -23.67 0.51 -4.69
CA ASN A 547 -24.98 1.08 -4.97
C ASN A 547 -25.35 2.22 -4.01
N TYR A 548 -25.09 2.03 -2.71
CA TYR A 548 -25.35 3.04 -1.68
C TYR A 548 -24.20 4.02 -1.45
N ARG A 549 -23.09 3.89 -2.21
CA ARG A 549 -21.87 4.73 -2.12
C ARG A 549 -21.25 4.76 -0.72
N ILE A 550 -21.19 3.61 -0.05
CA ILE A 550 -20.56 3.45 1.26
C ILE A 550 -19.08 3.09 1.06
N THR A 551 -18.24 4.10 0.82
CA THR A 551 -16.82 3.93 0.45
C THR A 551 -16.01 3.12 1.47
N HIS A 552 -16.31 3.30 2.77
CA HIS A 552 -15.61 2.56 3.82
C HIS A 552 -15.95 1.06 3.79
N LEU A 553 -17.23 0.70 3.65
CA LEU A 553 -17.64 -0.70 3.51
C LEU A 553 -17.03 -1.32 2.26
N GLU A 554 -17.02 -0.60 1.14
CA GLU A 554 -16.40 -1.04 -0.10
C GLU A 554 -14.91 -1.39 0.10
N SER A 555 -14.16 -0.54 0.80
CA SER A 555 -12.74 -0.79 1.11
C SER A 555 -12.53 -2.03 1.99
N LEU A 556 -13.37 -2.24 3.01
CA LEU A 556 -13.31 -3.40 3.90
C LEU A 556 -13.65 -4.70 3.18
N VAL A 557 -14.69 -4.68 2.34
CA VAL A 557 -15.10 -5.85 1.55
C VAL A 557 -14.03 -6.19 0.53
N LYS A 558 -13.43 -5.20 -0.15
CA LYS A 558 -12.27 -5.43 -1.03
C LYS A 558 -11.11 -6.07 -0.27
N HIS A 559 -10.77 -5.55 0.91
CA HIS A 559 -9.71 -6.13 1.75
C HIS A 559 -10.00 -7.58 2.12
N ALA A 560 -11.23 -7.89 2.56
CA ALA A 560 -11.65 -9.26 2.88
C ALA A 560 -11.59 -10.18 1.64
N MET A 561 -12.10 -9.73 0.50
CA MET A 561 -12.09 -10.49 -0.76
C MET A 561 -10.68 -10.79 -1.28
N HIS A 562 -9.77 -9.82 -1.17
CA HIS A 562 -8.36 -10.00 -1.53
C HIS A 562 -7.68 -11.09 -0.69
N ARG A 563 -8.09 -11.23 0.57
CA ARG A 563 -7.59 -12.29 1.48
C ARG A 563 -8.30 -13.63 1.27
N SER A 564 -9.58 -13.63 0.91
CA SER A 564 -10.38 -14.84 0.66
C SER A 564 -10.22 -15.41 -0.76
N LEU A 565 -9.32 -14.84 -1.56
CA LEU A 565 -9.13 -15.25 -2.95
C LEU A 565 -8.48 -16.63 -3.02
N SER A 566 -9.25 -17.60 -3.51
CA SER A 566 -8.82 -18.98 -3.73
C SER A 566 -9.27 -19.46 -5.09
N ASN A 567 -8.80 -20.64 -5.52
CA ASN A 567 -9.16 -21.20 -6.81
C ASN A 567 -10.69 -21.41 -6.95
N SER A 568 -11.39 -21.75 -5.87
CA SER A 568 -12.84 -21.97 -5.89
C SER A 568 -13.65 -20.67 -5.87
N THR A 569 -13.15 -19.62 -5.22
CA THR A 569 -13.87 -18.34 -5.04
C THR A 569 -13.58 -17.32 -6.15
N SER A 570 -12.45 -17.46 -6.84
CA SER A 570 -11.95 -16.47 -7.81
C SER A 570 -12.91 -16.12 -8.95
N VAL A 571 -13.69 -17.07 -9.47
CA VAL A 571 -14.65 -16.81 -10.57
C VAL A 571 -15.79 -15.90 -10.11
N GLY A 572 -16.40 -16.21 -8.96
CA GLY A 572 -17.46 -15.37 -8.40
C GLY A 572 -16.96 -13.96 -8.03
N VAL A 573 -15.75 -13.87 -7.48
CA VAL A 573 -15.12 -12.57 -7.18
C VAL A 573 -14.87 -11.76 -8.47
N TYR A 574 -14.48 -12.40 -9.57
CA TYR A 574 -14.28 -11.73 -10.86
C TYR A 574 -15.58 -11.13 -11.40
N GLU A 575 -16.69 -11.88 -11.38
CA GLU A 575 -17.99 -11.41 -11.86
C GLU A 575 -18.47 -10.18 -11.07
N VAL A 576 -18.43 -10.27 -9.74
CA VAL A 576 -18.89 -9.20 -8.86
C VAL A 576 -17.98 -7.97 -8.93
N ALA A 577 -16.66 -8.17 -8.99
CA ALA A 577 -15.71 -7.07 -9.18
C ALA A 577 -15.95 -6.35 -10.52
N THR A 578 -16.39 -7.08 -11.56
CA THR A 578 -16.76 -6.49 -12.86
C THR A 578 -18.01 -5.62 -12.73
N LEU A 579 -19.05 -6.09 -12.03
CA LEU A 579 -20.27 -5.32 -11.80
C LEU A 579 -20.00 -4.03 -10.99
N CYS A 580 -19.10 -4.12 -10.01
CA CYS A 580 -18.76 -3.00 -9.13
C CYS A 580 -17.62 -2.11 -9.69
N SER A 581 -17.19 -2.31 -10.94
CA SER A 581 -16.07 -1.58 -11.56
C SER A 581 -14.75 -1.60 -10.76
N CYS A 582 -14.52 -2.67 -10.00
CA CYS A 582 -13.35 -2.88 -9.16
C CYS A 582 -12.22 -3.54 -9.97
N ARG A 583 -11.58 -2.76 -10.86
CA ARG A 583 -10.59 -3.25 -11.82
C ARG A 583 -9.42 -4.04 -11.19
N SER A 584 -8.85 -3.57 -10.08
CA SER A 584 -7.67 -4.20 -9.48
C SER A 584 -7.98 -5.59 -8.91
N LEU A 585 -9.10 -5.73 -8.20
CA LEU A 585 -9.61 -7.01 -7.71
C LEU A 585 -9.98 -7.95 -8.86
N GLN A 586 -10.61 -7.42 -9.91
CA GLN A 586 -10.95 -8.17 -11.13
C GLN A 586 -9.68 -8.76 -11.78
N ILE A 587 -8.63 -7.97 -11.98
CA ILE A 587 -7.38 -8.43 -12.58
C ILE A 587 -6.71 -9.50 -11.70
N ARG A 588 -6.69 -9.30 -10.38
CA ARG A 588 -6.13 -10.29 -9.45
C ARG A 588 -6.88 -11.63 -9.50
N ALA A 589 -8.21 -11.58 -9.48
CA ALA A 589 -9.05 -12.77 -9.59
C ALA A 589 -8.78 -13.54 -10.89
N LEU A 590 -8.69 -12.83 -12.02
CA LEU A 590 -8.35 -13.42 -13.32
C LEU A 590 -6.97 -14.08 -13.32
N LYS A 591 -5.96 -13.44 -12.73
CA LYS A 591 -4.60 -14.00 -12.61
C LYS A 591 -4.60 -15.32 -11.83
N THR A 592 -5.36 -15.39 -10.74
CA THR A 592 -5.51 -16.62 -9.94
C THR A 592 -6.13 -17.74 -10.78
N VAL A 593 -7.22 -17.48 -11.50
CA VAL A 593 -7.88 -18.46 -12.39
C VAL A 593 -6.90 -18.96 -13.46
N MET A 594 -6.20 -18.06 -14.14
CA MET A 594 -5.26 -18.43 -15.21
C MET A 594 -4.10 -19.28 -14.67
N SER A 595 -3.52 -18.90 -13.53
CA SER A 595 -2.43 -19.66 -12.91
C SER A 595 -2.83 -21.09 -12.56
N TYR A 596 -4.10 -21.30 -12.19
CA TYR A 596 -4.66 -22.63 -11.92
C TYR A 596 -4.83 -23.44 -13.21
N THR A 597 -5.37 -22.84 -14.27
CA THR A 597 -5.54 -23.53 -15.56
C THR A 597 -4.23 -23.99 -16.18
N GLN A 598 -3.15 -23.21 -16.04
CA GLN A 598 -1.81 -23.57 -16.53
C GLN A 598 -1.17 -24.74 -15.76
N LYS A 599 -1.54 -24.94 -14.48
CA LYS A 599 -1.07 -26.05 -13.65
C LYS A 599 -1.80 -27.37 -13.91
N ARG A 600 -2.93 -27.37 -14.65
CA ARG A 600 -3.58 -28.62 -15.09
C ARG A 600 -2.95 -29.09 -16.41
N PRO A 601 -2.20 -30.21 -16.45
CA PRO A 601 -1.92 -30.86 -17.72
C PRO A 601 -3.27 -31.28 -18.34
N SER A 602 -3.48 -30.90 -19.59
CA SER A 602 -4.71 -31.18 -20.34
C SER A 602 -4.99 -32.68 -20.38
N ARG A 603 -5.94 -33.16 -19.59
CA ARG A 603 -6.52 -34.50 -19.74
C ARG A 603 -7.50 -34.41 -20.93
N ARG A 604 -6.97 -34.47 -22.15
CA ARG A 604 -7.79 -34.57 -23.37
C ARG A 604 -8.45 -35.95 -23.39
N THR A 605 -9.76 -35.88 -23.52
CA THR A 605 -10.75 -36.91 -23.80
C THR A 605 -10.37 -37.77 -25.01
N GLU A 606 -9.98 -39.02 -24.79
CA GLU A 606 -10.21 -40.10 -25.75
C GLU A 606 -11.49 -40.82 -25.32
N LYS A 607 -12.61 -40.44 -25.93
CA LYS A 607 -13.82 -41.26 -26.06
C LYS A 607 -14.73 -40.60 -27.07
N GLU A 608 -14.56 -41.01 -28.32
CA GLU A 608 -15.64 -41.21 -29.31
C GLU A 608 -15.00 -41.62 -30.64
N ASN A 609 -14.98 -42.93 -30.88
CA ASN A 609 -15.28 -43.47 -32.20
C ASN A 609 -15.69 -44.93 -32.03
N GLY A 610 -17.00 -45.13 -31.88
CA GLY A 610 -17.63 -46.42 -32.12
C GLY A 610 -17.79 -46.61 -33.63
N GLY A 611 -17.26 -47.71 -34.15
CA GLY A 611 -17.41 -48.14 -35.54
C GLY A 611 -17.12 -49.62 -35.66
N SER A 612 -18.19 -50.41 -35.73
CA SER A 612 -18.31 -51.87 -35.88
C SER A 612 -17.24 -52.57 -36.74
N SER A 613 -16.78 -53.77 -36.33
CA SER A 613 -17.34 -55.06 -36.81
C SER A 613 -16.39 -56.27 -36.62
N ARG A 614 -17.02 -57.35 -36.13
CA ARG A 614 -16.73 -58.80 -36.21
C ARG A 614 -15.63 -59.46 -35.34
N PRO A 615 -15.96 -60.62 -34.71
CA PRO A 615 -15.04 -61.44 -33.93
C PRO A 615 -14.43 -62.56 -34.78
N SER A 616 -13.22 -63.00 -34.42
CA SER A 616 -12.68 -64.28 -34.86
C SER A 616 -11.90 -64.93 -33.71
N ASP A 617 -12.31 -66.16 -33.40
CA ASP A 617 -11.69 -67.16 -32.54
C ASP A 617 -10.16 -67.24 -32.65
N SER A 618 -9.50 -67.52 -31.54
CA SER A 618 -8.80 -68.80 -31.30
C SER A 618 -7.88 -68.70 -30.07
N GLY A 619 -7.88 -69.78 -29.26
CA GLY A 619 -7.21 -69.86 -27.97
C GLY A 619 -5.70 -70.06 -28.02
N GLY A 620 -5.11 -70.20 -26.83
CA GLY A 620 -3.70 -70.54 -26.66
C GLY A 620 -3.16 -70.15 -25.30
N ASP A 621 -3.13 -71.13 -24.41
CA ASP A 621 -2.49 -71.13 -23.09
C ASP A 621 -0.95 -71.02 -23.19
N GLY A 622 -0.31 -70.50 -22.13
CA GLY A 622 1.12 -70.76 -21.84
C GLY A 622 2.07 -69.56 -21.69
N GLY A 623 2.55 -69.34 -20.45
CA GLY A 623 3.99 -69.28 -20.18
C GLY A 623 4.71 -67.92 -20.03
N ASN A 624 4.82 -67.48 -18.77
CA ASN A 624 6.02 -67.00 -18.06
C ASN A 624 7.02 -66.00 -18.72
N GLY A 625 7.28 -64.84 -18.07
CA GLY A 625 8.45 -64.02 -18.39
C GLY A 625 8.53 -62.61 -17.79
N SER A 626 9.09 -62.50 -16.58
CA SER A 626 10.09 -61.50 -16.13
C SER A 626 10.09 -60.06 -16.71
N SER A 627 9.79 -59.11 -15.83
CA SER A 627 10.29 -57.72 -15.71
C SER A 627 11.22 -57.12 -16.78
N SER A 628 10.81 -55.98 -17.35
CA SER A 628 11.72 -54.86 -17.63
C SER A 628 10.95 -53.53 -17.74
N LYS A 629 11.44 -52.53 -17.03
CA LYS A 629 10.92 -51.15 -16.94
C LYS A 629 11.32 -50.38 -18.21
N TYR A 630 10.35 -49.79 -18.91
CA TYR A 630 10.59 -48.70 -19.86
C TYR A 630 9.87 -47.44 -19.39
N VAL A 631 10.66 -46.45 -18.97
CA VAL A 631 10.25 -45.07 -18.73
C VAL A 631 10.37 -44.31 -20.05
N SER A 632 9.25 -43.84 -20.57
CA SER A 632 9.14 -43.00 -21.76
C SER A 632 9.51 -41.54 -21.44
N ARG A 633 10.58 -41.03 -22.07
CA ARG A 633 10.90 -39.60 -22.17
C ARG A 633 10.14 -38.97 -23.35
N PRO A 634 9.59 -37.74 -23.24
CA PRO A 634 9.08 -37.01 -24.39
C PRO A 634 10.18 -36.37 -25.22
N ARG A 635 10.01 -36.47 -26.55
CA ARG A 635 10.80 -35.84 -27.63
C ARG A 635 10.59 -34.32 -27.67
N GLY A 636 11.63 -33.59 -28.10
CA GLY A 636 11.43 -32.34 -28.86
C GLY A 636 12.34 -31.15 -28.52
N THR A 637 13.66 -31.31 -28.51
CA THR A 637 14.61 -30.19 -28.70
C THR A 637 15.34 -30.42 -30.01
N SER A 638 15.21 -29.47 -30.94
CA SER A 638 15.88 -29.48 -32.25
C SER A 638 17.39 -29.33 -32.12
N ASP A 639 18.08 -30.15 -32.89
CA ASP A 639 19.52 -30.34 -32.99
C ASP A 639 20.29 -29.11 -33.52
N ALA A 640 21.44 -28.84 -32.89
CA ALA A 640 22.66 -28.49 -33.60
C ALA A 640 23.82 -29.20 -32.88
N LYS A 641 24.54 -30.03 -33.62
CA LYS A 641 25.49 -31.05 -33.13
C LYS A 641 26.65 -31.05 -34.14
N TRP A 642 27.89 -30.72 -33.77
CA TRP A 642 29.01 -31.60 -33.35
C TRP A 642 30.34 -30.87 -33.76
N PRO A 643 31.58 -31.32 -33.43
CA PRO A 643 32.00 -32.46 -32.59
C PRO A 643 33.03 -32.13 -31.49
N THR A 644 32.98 -32.90 -30.41
CA THR A 644 34.12 -33.17 -29.53
C THR A 644 34.98 -34.29 -30.11
N MET A 645 36.30 -34.09 -30.16
CA MET A 645 37.28 -35.17 -30.06
C MET A 645 38.20 -34.91 -28.88
N ALA A 646 38.55 -36.01 -28.23
CA ALA A 646 39.08 -36.14 -26.89
C ALA A 646 40.61 -35.97 -26.81
N ASP A 647 41.03 -35.89 -25.55
CA ASP A 647 42.33 -36.27 -25.01
C ASP A 647 43.59 -35.55 -25.51
N ARG A 648 44.14 -34.71 -24.61
CA ARG A 648 45.39 -35.04 -23.94
C ARG A 648 45.58 -34.16 -22.70
N GLY A 649 45.55 -34.81 -21.54
CA GLY A 649 46.05 -34.23 -20.31
C GLY A 649 47.56 -33.99 -20.40
N GLY A 650 47.98 -32.80 -19.97
CA GLY A 650 49.36 -32.42 -19.78
C GLY A 650 49.43 -31.37 -18.67
N SER A 651 49.85 -31.80 -17.49
CA SER A 651 50.25 -30.92 -16.40
C SER A 651 51.64 -30.32 -16.68
N SER A 652 51.82 -29.02 -16.40
CA SER A 652 52.97 -28.50 -15.63
C SER A 652 53.02 -26.96 -15.65
N SER A 653 53.03 -26.42 -14.43
CA SER A 653 53.82 -25.30 -13.88
C SER A 653 54.30 -24.13 -14.76
N ALA A 654 54.03 -22.93 -14.22
CA ALA A 654 54.91 -21.77 -14.06
C ALA A 654 55.40 -21.04 -15.33
N PHE A 655 55.15 -19.73 -15.40
CA PHE A 655 56.17 -18.69 -15.14
C PHE A 655 55.56 -17.27 -15.26
N SER A 656 56.16 -16.38 -14.46
CA SER A 656 56.04 -14.94 -14.38
C SER A 656 56.08 -14.17 -15.71
N LYS A 657 55.33 -13.07 -15.81
CA LYS A 657 55.85 -11.69 -15.67
C LYS A 657 54.70 -10.70 -15.53
#